data_AF-A0A6P7Y2M4-F1
#
_entry.id   AF-A0A6P7Y2M4-F1
#
_cell.length_a   1.000
_cell.length_b   1.000
_cell.length_c   1.000
_cell.angle_alpha   90.00
_cell.angle_beta   90.00
_cell.angle_gamma   90.00
#
_symmetry.space_group_name_H-M   'P 1'
#
loop_
_entity.id
_entity.type
_entity.pdbx_description
1 polymer ?
#
loop_
_entity_poly.entity_id
_entity_poly.type
_entity_poly.pdbx_seq_one_letter_code
_entity_poly.pdbx_strand_id
1 'polypeptide(L)'
;MASKNSNEKMRMAAKIEELQQKNHDLEYRVLQLQDSKEAVSNQLEVLTRKNEQLCKELTEIDRLAEQLEEDKELVCDTAEQEIEEAQTKLRLQQRTIEKLKNAIKNLTSDAESCKRYLTKAETELEETKRENQTFNILLDQLQEDKNRLSTQVLKFERAGKTRILKAGKGHGMSPSKLDSFVKTLEEDRDHYKRETENLIKMLRSRGCSPRRSPSRSRTRLCSPTVQASNYDLEVMKTIKEREDLQSMLEKYERHMSEIQANIKVLTAERDKTNLLYDQAQEEIACLRRELMKCSRSPKAGMTAQAVLRRVELEKEGAISDLRRMTTERDSLRERLKIAQETAINERAHLEQTIEELQLSIRNVEHERSDLKSKQVGMKETIASLENEMKLLNRRSMDTENDLEMQRSDSNSLRLMNDKTQRALAETQRRLSVKNNELQMAQEKIGCFEEKLAELTNLSIAHREEISLLKSSVSELDKEKDSLLDNMDDKTEKLISLEENLKTKEKAVIDLRKIIREMEDSEKQAKETICIQEEDISRLCQQLDETNDELARTGRDKESIVKENDRLQDQLSKSKLENQTLGMKLKDSQKELEDVKLKVQDSNTDVSRLESLISCKEKENWELLEKYRRASVQAETWESKAHEAEADCSSMRLDLLSSESERRRLKERIESLETQIEQSLTTEKSYKSQIPSLNKSIAKMEEEIRQMKTEKMSLLDDLASTRELCIKLDSSKEVITQQLSTITQDRERVQRDLESACSEIELLTKQLASERISTKNLECLLVSNREKEFQSQMTTQEMEAEIQLFKEKLTLAENKLVNQSRELTQLRNKICQQEAEIDFSKRQLETERFEREHAVKELRRQNLSCSFQLSTNVSKTLRSSSCSPERSMRGTERLSRSRDRSSERNITAHGYQC
;
A
#
# COMPACT_ATOMS: atom_id res chain seq x y z
N MET A 1 85.27 110.29 69.12
CA MET A 1 85.36 109.02 68.36
C MET A 1 84.37 107.95 68.81
N ALA A 2 84.12 107.73 70.11
CA ALA A 2 83.32 106.61 70.64
C ALA A 2 82.01 106.26 69.88
N SER A 3 81.23 107.26 69.46
CA SER A 3 79.97 107.05 68.71
C SER A 3 80.12 106.23 67.41
N LYS A 4 81.28 106.26 66.73
CA LYS A 4 81.51 105.40 65.54
C LYS A 4 81.48 103.91 65.86
N ASN A 5 82.16 103.50 66.93
CA ASN A 5 82.45 102.08 67.20
C ASN A 5 81.21 101.29 67.70
N SER A 6 80.30 101.96 68.43
CA SER A 6 79.00 101.38 68.78
C SER A 6 78.08 101.23 67.56
N ASN A 7 78.07 102.25 66.67
CA ASN A 7 77.38 102.16 65.38
C ASN A 7 77.95 101.04 64.48
N GLU A 8 79.25 100.80 64.51
CA GLU A 8 79.89 99.70 63.78
C GLU A 8 79.46 98.33 64.32
N LYS A 9 79.41 98.10 65.64
CA LYS A 9 78.90 96.82 66.18
C LYS A 9 77.42 96.57 65.87
N MET A 10 76.55 97.59 65.99
CA MET A 10 75.14 97.40 65.62
C MET A 10 74.95 97.20 64.11
N ARG A 11 75.75 97.87 63.27
CA ARG A 11 75.81 97.57 61.83
C ARG A 11 76.22 96.13 61.55
N MET A 12 77.22 95.60 62.26
CA MET A 12 77.68 94.21 62.05
C MET A 12 76.65 93.17 62.50
N ALA A 13 75.96 93.39 63.63
CA ALA A 13 74.87 92.51 64.07
C ALA A 13 73.70 92.50 63.08
N ALA A 14 73.22 93.68 62.68
CA ALA A 14 72.19 93.81 61.65
C ALA A 14 72.63 93.21 60.30
N LYS A 15 73.93 93.28 59.96
CA LYS A 15 74.48 92.65 58.75
C LYS A 15 74.44 91.12 58.82
N ILE A 16 74.67 90.52 59.99
CA ILE A 16 74.60 89.06 60.19
C ILE A 16 73.14 88.60 60.08
N GLU A 17 72.20 89.31 60.69
CA GLU A 17 70.76 89.00 60.61
C GLU A 17 70.23 89.18 59.16
N GLU A 18 70.63 90.25 58.47
CA GLU A 18 70.37 90.44 57.03
C GLU A 18 70.95 89.29 56.17
N LEU A 19 72.12 88.75 56.53
CA LEU A 19 72.74 87.62 55.82
C LEU A 19 72.06 86.28 56.16
N GLN A 20 71.60 86.08 57.39
CA GLN A 20 70.87 84.88 57.80
C GLN A 20 69.49 84.82 57.16
N GLN A 21 68.74 85.93 57.15
CA GLN A 21 67.48 86.02 56.42
C GLN A 21 67.71 85.76 54.92
N LYS A 22 68.72 86.37 54.31
CA LYS A 22 69.08 86.11 52.90
C LYS A 22 69.47 84.66 52.63
N ASN A 23 70.17 83.99 53.54
CA ASN A 23 70.45 82.55 53.39
C ASN A 23 69.16 81.73 53.42
N HIS A 24 68.23 82.01 54.33
CA HIS A 24 66.97 81.27 54.40
C HIS A 24 66.06 81.56 53.18
N ASP A 25 66.01 82.82 52.74
CA ASP A 25 65.34 83.22 51.49
C ASP A 25 65.94 82.48 50.29
N LEU A 26 67.27 82.31 50.24
CA LEU A 26 67.99 81.55 49.21
C LEU A 26 67.75 80.04 49.30
N GLU A 27 67.74 79.44 50.50
CA GLU A 27 67.41 78.03 50.71
C GLU A 27 65.98 77.71 50.24
N TYR A 28 65.02 78.55 50.62
CA TYR A 28 63.64 78.43 50.15
C TYR A 28 63.53 78.63 48.63
N ARG A 29 64.31 79.56 48.06
CA ARG A 29 64.41 79.74 46.60
C ARG A 29 65.01 78.53 45.90
N VAL A 30 66.01 77.87 46.49
CA VAL A 30 66.61 76.64 45.96
C VAL A 30 65.60 75.49 45.98
N LEU A 31 64.79 75.35 47.05
CA LEU A 31 63.74 74.33 47.11
C LEU A 31 62.68 74.56 46.02
N GLN A 32 62.18 75.79 45.87
CA GLN A 32 61.26 76.14 44.79
C GLN A 32 61.84 75.88 43.40
N LEU A 33 63.15 76.09 43.21
CA LEU A 33 63.85 75.78 41.96
C LEU A 33 64.04 74.27 41.74
N GLN A 34 64.10 73.46 42.79
CA GLN A 34 64.13 72.00 42.70
C GLN A 34 62.75 71.45 42.32
N ASP A 35 61.68 71.88 42.99
CA ASP A 35 60.29 71.50 42.66
C ASP A 35 59.96 71.90 41.20
N SER A 36 60.33 73.13 40.81
CA SER A 36 60.17 73.62 39.44
C SER A 36 61.00 72.83 38.43
N LYS A 37 62.22 72.38 38.79
CA LYS A 37 63.06 71.55 37.93
C LYS A 37 62.44 70.16 37.75
N GLU A 38 61.90 69.55 38.80
CA GLU A 38 61.24 68.25 38.71
C GLU A 38 59.96 68.31 37.88
N ALA A 39 59.12 69.34 38.09
CA ALA A 39 57.95 69.60 37.25
C ALA A 39 58.31 69.77 35.76
N VAL A 40 59.37 70.51 35.44
CA VAL A 40 59.89 70.65 34.08
C VAL A 40 60.48 69.33 33.55
N SER A 41 61.16 68.54 34.38
CA SER A 41 61.69 67.23 33.98
C SER A 41 60.57 66.25 33.60
N ASN A 42 59.50 66.20 34.40
CA ASN A 42 58.33 65.37 34.12
C ASN A 42 57.58 65.84 32.85
N GLN A 43 57.51 67.15 32.59
CA GLN A 43 56.98 67.68 31.33
C GLN A 43 57.89 67.32 30.14
N LEU A 44 59.22 67.38 30.29
CA LEU A 44 60.18 66.97 29.27
C LEU A 44 60.10 65.48 28.94
N GLU A 45 59.85 64.60 29.91
CA GLU A 45 59.58 63.18 29.63
C GLU A 45 58.30 62.98 28.81
N VAL A 46 57.21 63.66 29.17
CA VAL A 46 55.93 63.57 28.44
C VAL A 46 56.07 64.11 27.02
N LEU A 47 56.79 65.21 26.83
CA LEU A 47 57.11 65.76 25.51
C LEU A 47 58.05 64.84 24.71
N THR A 48 59.03 64.19 25.35
CA THR A 48 59.91 63.21 24.70
C THR A 48 59.11 62.01 24.20
N ARG A 49 58.27 61.40 25.05
CA ARG A 49 57.38 60.28 24.66
C ARG A 49 56.43 60.68 23.53
N LYS A 50 55.91 61.91 23.54
CA LYS A 50 55.05 62.42 22.47
C LYS A 50 55.83 62.63 21.16
N ASN A 51 57.06 63.14 21.23
CA ASN A 51 57.93 63.24 20.06
C ASN A 51 58.30 61.86 19.49
N GLU A 52 58.61 60.87 20.34
CA GLU A 52 58.83 59.48 19.91
C GLU A 52 57.62 58.86 19.20
N GLN A 53 56.39 59.19 19.64
CA GLN A 53 55.17 58.79 18.96
C GLN A 53 55.02 59.51 17.61
N LEU A 54 55.17 60.85 17.58
CA LEU A 54 55.10 61.64 16.35
C LEU A 54 56.16 61.23 15.32
N CYS A 55 57.36 60.83 15.75
CA CYS A 55 58.38 60.28 14.87
C CYS A 55 57.97 58.93 14.25
N LYS A 56 57.24 58.08 14.99
CA LYS A 56 56.71 56.81 14.44
C LYS A 56 55.58 57.07 13.44
N GLU A 57 54.66 57.96 13.79
CA GLU A 57 53.56 58.40 12.91
C GLU A 57 54.12 59.04 11.63
N LEU A 58 55.18 59.85 11.72
CA LEU A 58 55.92 60.36 10.55
C LEU A 58 56.53 59.23 9.71
N THR A 59 57.28 58.28 10.30
CA THR A 59 57.85 57.16 9.52
C THR A 59 56.80 56.25 8.88
N GLU A 60 55.58 56.17 9.43
CA GLU A 60 54.46 55.46 8.80
C GLU A 60 53.84 56.27 7.65
N ILE A 61 53.74 57.60 7.79
CA ILE A 61 53.36 58.52 6.71
C ILE A 61 54.39 58.48 5.57
N ASP A 62 55.69 58.52 5.87
CA ASP A 62 56.77 58.44 4.88
C ASP A 62 56.68 57.13 4.09
N ARG A 63 56.52 55.98 4.77
CA ARG A 63 56.34 54.67 4.12
C ARG A 63 55.05 54.56 3.30
N LEU A 64 53.99 55.28 3.68
CA LEU A 64 52.74 55.37 2.91
C LEU A 64 52.88 56.31 1.70
N ALA A 65 53.72 57.34 1.79
CA ALA A 65 54.08 58.21 0.67
C ALA A 65 54.95 57.45 -0.34
N GLU A 66 55.97 56.72 0.11
CA GLU A 66 56.79 55.83 -0.73
C GLU A 66 55.92 54.84 -1.52
N GLN A 67 55.00 54.12 -0.85
CA GLN A 67 54.08 53.20 -1.53
C GLN A 67 53.17 53.91 -2.54
N LEU A 68 52.69 55.11 -2.21
CA LEU A 68 51.83 55.89 -3.10
C LEU A 68 52.61 56.46 -4.30
N GLU A 69 53.92 56.70 -4.17
CA GLU A 69 54.79 57.05 -5.29
C GLU A 69 55.10 55.83 -6.17
N GLU A 70 55.36 54.64 -5.61
CA GLU A 70 55.48 53.37 -6.36
C GLU A 70 54.19 53.04 -7.14
N ASP A 71 53.03 53.06 -6.47
CA ASP A 71 51.72 52.78 -7.08
C ASP A 71 51.40 53.77 -8.21
N LYS A 72 51.79 55.04 -8.03
CA LYS A 72 51.66 56.11 -9.03
C LYS A 72 52.62 55.93 -10.21
N GLU A 73 53.87 55.53 -9.97
CA GLU A 73 54.84 55.26 -11.04
C GLU A 73 54.36 54.08 -11.91
N LEU A 74 53.85 53.01 -11.29
CA LEU A 74 53.23 51.88 -12.00
C LEU A 74 52.00 52.29 -12.84
N VAL A 75 51.17 53.21 -12.34
CA VAL A 75 50.02 53.77 -13.08
C VAL A 75 50.47 54.71 -14.20
N CYS A 76 51.58 55.43 -14.04
CA CYS A 76 52.20 56.20 -15.13
C CYS A 76 52.75 55.27 -16.21
N ASP A 77 53.57 54.28 -15.87
CA ASP A 77 54.18 53.32 -16.81
C ASP A 77 53.12 52.60 -17.66
N THR A 78 52.05 52.11 -17.02
CA THR A 78 50.95 51.44 -17.71
C THR A 78 50.17 52.39 -18.63
N ALA A 79 49.93 53.63 -18.21
CA ALA A 79 49.32 54.66 -19.07
C ALA A 79 50.24 55.07 -20.24
N GLU A 80 51.56 55.18 -20.03
CA GLU A 80 52.53 55.47 -21.10
C GLU A 80 52.60 54.31 -22.12
N GLN A 81 52.56 53.05 -21.67
CA GLN A 81 52.48 51.89 -22.54
C GLN A 81 51.18 51.88 -23.37
N GLU A 82 50.01 52.14 -22.75
CA GLU A 82 48.74 52.25 -23.48
C GLU A 82 48.76 53.41 -24.49
N ILE A 83 49.40 54.53 -24.14
CA ILE A 83 49.60 55.69 -25.04
C ILE A 83 50.54 55.34 -26.20
N GLU A 84 51.65 54.61 -26.00
CA GLU A 84 52.49 54.18 -27.12
C GLU A 84 51.75 53.18 -28.02
N GLU A 85 50.99 52.24 -27.45
CA GLU A 85 50.13 51.35 -28.22
C GLU A 85 49.09 52.14 -29.04
N ALA A 86 48.44 53.14 -28.46
CA ALA A 86 47.52 54.01 -29.18
C ALA A 86 48.23 54.82 -30.29
N GLN A 87 49.43 55.34 -30.02
CA GLN A 87 50.24 56.06 -31.01
C GLN A 87 50.69 55.15 -32.15
N THR A 88 51.11 53.91 -31.92
CA THR A 88 51.50 52.98 -32.99
C THR A 88 50.31 52.60 -33.86
N LYS A 89 49.14 52.36 -33.25
CA LYS A 89 47.86 52.13 -33.95
C LYS A 89 47.48 53.35 -34.81
N LEU A 90 47.56 54.57 -34.27
CA LEU A 90 47.31 55.82 -35.00
C LEU A 90 48.32 56.05 -36.14
N ARG A 91 49.62 55.87 -35.91
CA ARG A 91 50.67 55.96 -36.96
C ARG A 91 50.40 54.97 -38.10
N LEU A 92 49.88 53.78 -37.80
CA LEU A 92 49.51 52.77 -38.81
C LEU A 92 48.25 53.17 -39.59
N GLN A 93 47.23 53.72 -38.92
CA GLN A 93 46.04 54.29 -39.57
C GLN A 93 46.37 55.52 -40.43
N GLN A 94 47.26 56.40 -39.99
CA GLN A 94 47.74 57.53 -40.80
C GLN A 94 48.43 57.04 -42.09
N ARG A 95 49.22 55.96 -42.01
CA ARG A 95 49.84 55.32 -43.19
C ARG A 95 48.82 54.69 -44.14
N THR A 96 47.69 54.14 -43.65
CA THR A 96 46.63 53.63 -44.54
C THR A 96 45.81 54.76 -45.15
N ILE A 97 45.46 55.80 -44.38
CA ILE A 97 44.82 57.02 -44.87
C ILE A 97 45.66 57.68 -45.96
N GLU A 98 46.99 57.77 -45.79
CA GLU A 98 47.86 58.37 -46.80
C GLU A 98 47.95 57.53 -48.09
N LYS A 99 47.98 56.19 -47.98
CA LYS A 99 47.84 55.31 -49.16
C LYS A 99 46.51 55.52 -49.88
N LEU A 100 45.40 55.64 -49.14
CA LEU A 100 44.08 55.90 -49.71
C LEU A 100 43.97 57.29 -50.36
N LYS A 101 44.52 58.34 -49.74
CA LYS A 101 44.61 59.69 -50.34
C LYS A 101 45.35 59.68 -51.67
N ASN A 102 46.49 58.99 -51.75
CA ASN A 102 47.25 58.91 -52.99
C ASN A 102 46.53 58.06 -54.06
N ALA A 103 45.82 56.99 -53.67
CA ALA A 103 44.94 56.27 -54.58
C ALA A 103 43.79 57.14 -55.12
N ILE A 104 43.13 57.92 -54.25
CA ILE A 104 42.09 58.88 -54.63
C ILE A 104 42.66 59.94 -55.58
N LYS A 105 43.82 60.53 -55.26
CA LYS A 105 44.48 61.54 -56.10
C LYS A 105 44.77 61.03 -57.51
N ASN A 106 45.23 59.78 -57.63
CA ASN A 106 45.45 59.13 -58.92
C ASN A 106 44.13 58.96 -59.67
N LEU A 107 43.10 58.39 -59.03
CA LEU A 107 41.77 58.23 -59.63
C LEU A 107 41.12 59.56 -60.06
N THR A 108 41.35 60.65 -59.31
CA THR A 108 40.92 62.00 -59.71
C THR A 108 41.69 62.50 -60.95
N SER A 109 43.00 62.29 -61.01
CA SER A 109 43.82 62.63 -62.19
C SER A 109 43.40 61.84 -63.44
N ASP A 110 43.05 60.56 -63.28
CA ASP A 110 42.54 59.71 -64.34
C ASP A 110 41.15 60.17 -64.80
N ALA A 111 40.25 60.47 -63.85
CA ALA A 111 38.91 61.00 -64.14
C ALA A 111 38.96 62.38 -64.82
N GLU A 112 39.85 63.27 -64.41
CA GLU A 112 40.11 64.54 -65.11
C GLU A 112 40.64 64.30 -66.53
N SER A 113 41.53 63.33 -66.72
CA SER A 113 42.06 62.99 -68.04
C SER A 113 40.96 62.46 -68.95
N CYS A 114 40.14 61.52 -68.47
CA CYS A 114 38.94 61.04 -69.17
C CYS A 114 37.96 62.18 -69.49
N LYS A 115 37.74 63.12 -68.56
CA LYS A 115 36.91 64.31 -68.80
C LYS A 115 37.47 65.20 -69.92
N ARG A 116 38.80 65.42 -69.95
CA ARG A 116 39.47 66.18 -71.02
C ARG A 116 39.34 65.48 -72.39
N TYR A 117 39.40 64.15 -72.44
CA TYR A 117 39.13 63.38 -73.66
C TYR A 117 37.67 63.49 -74.11
N LEU A 118 36.71 63.39 -73.17
CA LEU A 118 35.29 63.62 -73.45
C LEU A 118 35.04 65.01 -74.04
N THR A 119 35.54 66.08 -73.40
CA THR A 119 35.35 67.44 -73.91
C THR A 119 35.96 67.67 -75.29
N LYS A 120 37.03 66.95 -75.66
CA LYS A 120 37.60 67.00 -77.01
C LYS A 120 36.69 66.33 -78.04
N ALA A 121 36.22 65.12 -77.75
CA ALA A 121 35.26 64.42 -78.59
C ALA A 121 33.94 65.21 -78.74
N GLU A 122 33.50 65.92 -77.69
CA GLU A 122 32.35 66.83 -77.74
C GLU A 122 32.61 68.05 -78.64
N THR A 123 33.81 68.65 -78.60
CA THR A 123 34.15 69.75 -79.52
C THR A 123 34.28 69.30 -80.97
N GLU A 124 34.92 68.16 -81.23
CA GLU A 124 35.06 67.54 -82.57
C GLU A 124 33.66 67.17 -83.14
N LEU A 125 32.76 66.67 -82.29
CA LEU A 125 31.37 66.39 -82.65
C LEU A 125 30.57 67.69 -82.95
N GLU A 126 30.84 68.79 -82.26
CA GLU A 126 30.16 70.07 -82.53
C GLU A 126 30.74 70.79 -83.75
N GLU A 127 32.04 70.64 -84.03
CA GLU A 127 32.65 71.11 -85.28
C GLU A 127 32.10 70.34 -86.49
N THR A 128 32.07 69.01 -86.45
CA THR A 128 31.45 68.20 -87.52
C THR A 128 29.94 68.45 -87.65
N LYS A 129 29.21 68.81 -86.57
CA LYS A 129 27.82 69.33 -86.70
C LYS A 129 27.77 70.65 -87.47
N ARG A 130 28.67 71.61 -87.21
CA ARG A 130 28.71 72.89 -87.94
C ARG A 130 29.07 72.68 -89.41
N GLU A 131 29.98 71.75 -89.72
CA GLU A 131 30.25 71.34 -91.10
C GLU A 131 29.01 70.74 -91.77
N ASN A 132 28.27 69.86 -91.09
CA ASN A 132 27.00 69.35 -91.60
C ASN A 132 25.95 70.47 -91.77
N GLN A 133 25.94 71.49 -90.92
CA GLN A 133 25.07 72.67 -91.09
C GLN A 133 25.48 73.52 -92.30
N THR A 134 26.77 73.75 -92.56
CA THR A 134 27.22 74.47 -93.76
C THR A 134 27.01 73.65 -95.03
N PHE A 135 27.18 72.32 -95.00
CA PHE A 135 26.79 71.43 -96.09
C PHE A 135 25.27 71.45 -96.34
N ASN A 136 24.44 71.52 -95.30
CA ASN A 136 22.99 71.69 -95.45
C ASN A 136 22.63 73.05 -96.06
N ILE A 137 23.26 74.15 -95.62
CA ILE A 137 23.07 75.49 -96.22
C ILE A 137 23.53 75.50 -97.69
N LEU A 138 24.63 74.83 -98.02
CA LEU A 138 25.08 74.66 -99.41
C LEU A 138 24.13 73.78 -100.23
N LEU A 139 23.52 72.75 -99.63
CA LEU A 139 22.47 71.95 -100.27
C LEU A 139 21.19 72.76 -100.50
N ASP A 140 20.78 73.60 -99.56
CA ASP A 140 19.63 74.50 -99.70
C ASP A 140 19.91 75.59 -100.74
N GLN A 141 21.12 76.16 -100.79
CA GLN A 141 21.55 77.08 -101.85
C GLN A 141 21.61 76.39 -103.21
N LEU A 142 22.13 75.17 -103.30
CA LEU A 142 22.11 74.38 -104.55
C LEU A 142 20.68 73.98 -104.95
N GLN A 143 19.78 73.75 -103.99
CA GLN A 143 18.36 73.52 -104.24
C GLN A 143 17.65 74.81 -104.67
N GLU A 144 18.01 75.98 -104.12
CA GLU A 144 17.49 77.29 -104.54
C GLU A 144 18.02 77.68 -105.93
N ASP A 145 19.31 77.50 -106.21
CA ASP A 145 19.88 77.68 -107.55
C ASP A 145 19.25 76.70 -108.54
N LYS A 146 19.06 75.43 -108.16
CA LYS A 146 18.30 74.45 -108.94
C LYS A 146 16.83 74.84 -109.10
N ASN A 147 16.21 75.52 -108.14
CA ASN A 147 14.84 76.03 -108.25
C ASN A 147 14.77 77.31 -109.11
N ARG A 148 15.79 78.17 -109.09
CA ARG A 148 15.93 79.35 -109.95
C ARG A 148 16.23 78.95 -111.38
N LEU A 149 17.12 77.97 -111.58
CA LEU A 149 17.37 77.30 -112.85
C LEU A 149 16.14 76.52 -113.31
N SER A 150 15.41 75.82 -112.43
CA SER A 150 14.13 75.18 -112.78
C SER A 150 13.05 76.21 -113.09
N THR A 151 13.11 77.42 -112.52
CA THR A 151 12.20 78.53 -112.85
C THR A 151 12.60 79.22 -114.16
N GLN A 152 13.89 79.29 -114.49
CA GLN A 152 14.38 79.68 -115.82
C GLN A 152 14.00 78.62 -116.86
N VAL A 153 14.21 77.34 -116.58
CA VAL A 153 13.75 76.21 -117.40
C VAL A 153 12.23 76.25 -117.53
N LEU A 154 11.45 76.49 -116.47
CA LEU A 154 9.99 76.66 -116.58
C LEU A 154 9.58 77.94 -117.34
N LYS A 155 10.43 78.97 -117.43
CA LYS A 155 10.23 80.13 -118.32
C LYS A 155 10.58 79.77 -119.78
N PHE A 156 11.68 79.04 -120.01
CA PHE A 156 12.06 78.51 -121.33
C PHE A 156 11.13 77.39 -121.83
N GLU A 157 10.48 76.65 -120.92
CA GLU A 157 9.42 75.70 -121.21
C GLU A 157 8.08 76.43 -121.39
N ARG A 158 7.75 77.48 -120.65
CA ARG A 158 6.63 78.35 -121.05
C ARG A 158 6.85 79.03 -122.41
N ALA A 159 8.10 79.20 -122.83
CA ALA A 159 8.49 79.68 -124.17
C ALA A 159 8.72 78.57 -125.23
N GLY A 160 8.74 77.29 -124.84
CA GLY A 160 9.15 76.16 -125.71
C GLY A 160 8.32 74.88 -125.58
N LYS A 161 7.36 74.85 -124.65
CA LYS A 161 6.44 73.76 -124.33
C LYS A 161 5.08 74.33 -123.87
N THR A 162 4.04 74.44 -124.69
CA THR A 162 3.88 73.97 -126.09
C THR A 162 4.08 72.46 -126.30
N ARG A 163 4.35 71.68 -125.23
CA ARG A 163 4.79 70.26 -125.28
C ARG A 163 4.71 69.54 -123.90
N ILE A 164 3.50 69.09 -123.54
CA ILE A 164 3.22 67.77 -122.91
C ILE A 164 3.75 67.45 -121.48
N LEU A 165 2.88 67.66 -120.47
CA LEU A 165 2.24 66.67 -119.55
C LEU A 165 2.97 65.46 -118.87
N LYS A 166 2.81 65.38 -117.52
CA LYS A 166 2.31 64.25 -116.63
C LYS A 166 3.19 63.10 -116.05
N ALA A 167 2.86 62.74 -114.78
CA ALA A 167 2.97 61.44 -114.03
C ALA A 167 4.37 60.96 -113.53
N GLY A 168 4.54 60.00 -112.57
CA GLY A 168 3.62 59.06 -111.86
C GLY A 168 4.18 58.39 -110.55
N LYS A 169 3.71 57.17 -110.17
CA LYS A 169 3.96 56.44 -108.87
C LYS A 169 4.98 55.25 -108.95
N GLY A 170 5.31 54.59 -107.81
CA GLY A 170 6.12 53.34 -107.70
C GLY A 170 5.56 52.26 -106.72
N HIS A 171 6.24 51.11 -106.50
CA HIS A 171 5.73 49.92 -105.76
C HIS A 171 6.80 48.90 -105.25
N GLY A 172 6.45 47.92 -104.37
CA GLY A 172 7.30 46.82 -103.81
C GLY A 172 6.91 46.41 -102.36
N MET A 173 7.36 45.34 -101.65
CA MET A 173 8.09 44.05 -101.90
C MET A 173 7.83 43.06 -100.71
N SER A 174 8.44 41.85 -100.61
CA SER A 174 8.26 40.86 -99.50
C SER A 174 9.43 39.82 -99.31
N PRO A 175 9.54 39.08 -98.18
CA PRO A 175 10.70 38.24 -97.81
C PRO A 175 10.50 36.71 -97.81
N SER A 176 11.58 35.92 -97.95
CA SER A 176 11.53 34.43 -97.96
C SER A 176 12.74 33.68 -97.36
N LYS A 177 13.56 34.32 -96.51
CA LYS A 177 14.79 33.72 -95.93
C LYS A 177 14.74 33.35 -94.43
N LEU A 178 13.61 33.59 -93.76
CA LEU A 178 13.49 33.40 -92.30
C LEU A 178 13.18 31.94 -91.92
N ASP A 179 12.42 31.25 -92.76
CA ASP A 179 11.82 29.94 -92.47
C ASP A 179 12.86 28.82 -92.29
N SER A 180 13.94 28.84 -93.08
CA SER A 180 15.04 27.88 -92.98
C SER A 180 15.86 28.01 -91.69
N PHE A 181 15.87 29.18 -91.04
CA PHE A 181 16.62 29.43 -89.81
C PHE A 181 15.87 28.94 -88.57
N VAL A 182 14.54 29.04 -88.57
CA VAL A 182 13.70 28.48 -87.50
C VAL A 182 13.86 26.96 -87.43
N LYS A 183 13.85 26.29 -88.59
CA LYS A 183 13.90 24.82 -88.66
C LYS A 183 15.16 24.21 -88.03
N THR A 184 16.34 24.82 -88.23
CA THR A 184 17.59 24.40 -87.58
C THR A 184 17.53 24.52 -86.06
N LEU A 185 16.85 25.53 -85.51
CA LEU A 185 16.70 25.71 -84.06
C LEU A 185 15.75 24.69 -83.42
N GLU A 186 14.80 24.14 -84.19
CA GLU A 186 13.94 23.04 -83.72
C GLU A 186 14.70 21.70 -83.65
N GLU A 187 15.60 21.45 -84.60
CA GLU A 187 16.43 20.25 -84.64
C GLU A 187 17.42 20.20 -83.45
N ASP A 188 18.03 21.33 -83.09
CA ASP A 188 18.88 21.49 -81.89
C ASP A 188 18.09 21.32 -80.58
N ARG A 189 16.88 21.91 -80.48
CA ARG A 189 15.98 21.72 -79.33
C ARG A 189 15.72 20.23 -79.07
N ASP A 190 15.38 19.50 -80.12
CA ASP A 190 15.03 18.09 -80.00
C ASP A 190 16.26 17.17 -79.91
N HIS A 191 17.46 17.63 -80.26
CA HIS A 191 18.73 17.00 -79.87
C HIS A 191 18.89 16.98 -78.34
N TYR A 192 18.91 18.15 -77.69
CA TYR A 192 19.13 18.24 -76.24
C TYR A 192 18.01 17.58 -75.40
N LYS A 193 16.77 17.56 -75.92
CA LYS A 193 15.68 16.81 -75.30
C LYS A 193 15.91 15.29 -75.31
N ARG A 194 16.53 14.74 -76.37
CA ARG A 194 16.91 13.32 -76.43
C ARG A 194 18.12 12.99 -75.56
N GLU A 195 19.11 13.90 -75.44
CA GLU A 195 20.22 13.72 -74.49
C GLU A 195 19.74 13.69 -73.03
N THR A 196 18.87 14.62 -72.63
CA THR A 196 18.35 14.67 -71.25
C THR A 196 17.50 13.44 -70.90
N GLU A 197 16.66 12.94 -71.79
CA GLU A 197 15.95 11.66 -71.58
C GLU A 197 16.90 10.45 -71.51
N ASN A 198 18.00 10.45 -72.27
CA ASN A 198 19.02 9.39 -72.20
C ASN A 198 19.83 9.44 -70.90
N LEU A 199 20.19 10.63 -70.40
CA LEU A 199 20.83 10.81 -69.09
C LEU A 199 19.94 10.33 -67.94
N ILE A 200 18.64 10.63 -67.99
CA ILE A 200 17.65 10.15 -67.00
C ILE A 200 17.50 8.62 -67.04
N LYS A 201 17.62 7.99 -68.22
CA LYS A 201 17.64 6.52 -68.36
C LYS A 201 18.94 5.93 -67.79
N MET A 202 20.11 6.47 -68.13
CA MET A 202 21.40 5.99 -67.60
C MET A 202 21.50 6.06 -66.08
N LEU A 203 20.86 7.04 -65.44
CA LEU A 203 20.79 7.17 -63.97
C LEU A 203 19.88 6.13 -63.27
N ARG A 204 19.14 5.28 -64.01
CA ARG A 204 18.29 4.23 -63.45
C ARG A 204 18.71 2.79 -63.83
N SER A 205 19.80 2.59 -64.57
CA SER A 205 20.18 1.25 -65.08
C SER A 205 21.69 0.96 -65.07
N ARG A 206 22.26 0.69 -63.88
CA ARG A 206 23.64 0.16 -63.71
C ARG A 206 23.79 -0.54 -62.34
N GLY A 207 23.99 -1.85 -62.23
CA GLY A 207 23.90 -2.92 -63.23
C GLY A 207 24.35 -4.30 -62.70
N CYS A 208 23.90 -5.37 -63.37
CA CYS A 208 24.41 -6.75 -63.36
C CYS A 208 24.26 -7.68 -62.12
N SER A 209 23.77 -8.89 -62.41
CA SER A 209 23.96 -10.17 -61.68
C SER A 209 25.34 -10.80 -62.08
N PRO A 210 25.90 -11.90 -61.50
CA PRO A 210 25.23 -12.92 -60.68
C PRO A 210 25.99 -13.64 -59.52
N ARG A 211 25.18 -14.32 -58.68
CA ARG A 211 25.47 -15.56 -57.90
C ARG A 211 26.39 -15.51 -56.65
N ARG A 212 25.99 -16.33 -55.66
CA ARG A 212 26.64 -16.76 -54.39
C ARG A 212 26.46 -15.88 -53.15
N SER A 213 25.83 -16.49 -52.14
CA SER A 213 25.78 -16.14 -50.70
C SER A 213 27.16 -16.39 -50.01
N PRO A 214 27.38 -16.11 -48.69
CA PRO A 214 26.42 -15.69 -47.66
C PRO A 214 26.87 -14.66 -46.57
N SER A 215 25.87 -14.18 -45.80
CA SER A 215 25.91 -13.87 -44.35
C SER A 215 26.40 -12.50 -43.80
N ARG A 216 25.85 -12.19 -42.61
CA ARG A 216 26.31 -11.29 -41.51
C ARG A 216 26.13 -9.74 -41.59
N SER A 217 24.97 -9.31 -41.06
CA SER A 217 24.85 -8.54 -39.79
C SER A 217 24.91 -6.99 -39.72
N ARG A 218 23.87 -6.40 -39.09
CA ARG A 218 23.82 -5.13 -38.30
C ARG A 218 24.00 -3.81 -39.11
N THR A 219 23.50 -2.61 -38.75
CA THR A 219 22.65 -2.02 -37.66
C THR A 219 22.39 -0.54 -38.06
N ARG A 220 21.28 0.19 -37.84
CA ARG A 220 19.88 0.00 -37.34
C ARG A 220 19.03 1.24 -37.75
N LEU A 221 17.74 1.24 -37.36
CA LEU A 221 16.73 2.33 -37.27
C LEU A 221 15.75 2.39 -38.47
N CYS A 222 14.42 2.28 -38.30
CA CYS A 222 13.57 2.21 -37.10
C CYS A 222 12.55 1.04 -37.15
N SER A 223 11.86 0.78 -36.03
CA SER A 223 10.85 -0.30 -35.85
C SER A 223 9.48 0.08 -36.47
N PRO A 224 8.46 -0.82 -36.61
CA PRO A 224 8.33 -2.25 -36.21
C PRO A 224 7.91 -3.19 -37.39
N THR A 225 7.65 -4.51 -37.31
CA THR A 225 7.99 -5.63 -36.38
C THR A 225 7.84 -6.99 -37.10
N VAL A 226 8.64 -7.98 -36.68
CA VAL A 226 8.45 -9.46 -36.73
C VAL A 226 7.55 -10.07 -37.83
N GLN A 227 8.17 -10.45 -38.96
CA GLN A 227 7.82 -11.68 -39.67
C GLN A 227 8.63 -12.85 -39.08
N ALA A 228 7.97 -13.92 -38.63
CA ALA A 228 8.63 -15.13 -38.09
C ALA A 228 8.07 -16.45 -38.68
N SER A 229 7.23 -16.38 -39.71
CA SER A 229 6.32 -17.46 -40.12
C SER A 229 6.94 -18.68 -40.80
N ASN A 230 8.11 -18.56 -41.45
CA ASN A 230 8.52 -19.57 -42.43
C ASN A 230 9.40 -20.70 -41.88
N TYR A 231 10.20 -20.47 -40.84
CA TYR A 231 10.95 -21.55 -40.16
C TYR A 231 10.05 -22.30 -39.17
N ASP A 232 9.14 -21.59 -38.51
CA ASP A 232 8.22 -22.16 -37.52
C ASP A 232 7.25 -23.17 -38.16
N LEU A 233 6.77 -22.90 -39.39
CA LEU A 233 5.95 -23.85 -40.15
C LEU A 233 6.66 -25.15 -40.51
N GLU A 234 7.96 -25.10 -40.84
CA GLU A 234 8.74 -26.29 -41.22
C GLU A 234 9.13 -27.13 -39.98
N VAL A 235 9.40 -26.47 -38.85
CA VAL A 235 9.59 -27.11 -37.54
C VAL A 235 8.27 -27.73 -37.04
N MET A 236 7.15 -27.02 -37.07
CA MET A 236 5.84 -27.55 -36.66
C MET A 236 5.38 -28.73 -37.53
N LYS A 237 5.71 -28.72 -38.83
CA LYS A 237 5.42 -29.85 -39.74
C LYS A 237 6.26 -31.08 -39.41
N THR A 238 7.56 -30.91 -39.17
CA THR A 238 8.46 -32.03 -38.80
C THR A 238 8.22 -32.54 -37.38
N ILE A 239 7.74 -31.71 -36.45
CA ILE A 239 7.24 -32.15 -35.14
C ILE A 239 6.01 -33.04 -35.32
N LYS A 240 5.01 -32.62 -36.10
CA LYS A 240 3.81 -33.46 -36.37
C LYS A 240 4.17 -34.79 -37.05
N GLU A 241 5.01 -34.76 -38.07
CA GLU A 241 5.46 -35.99 -38.75
C GLU A 241 6.20 -36.94 -37.79
N ARG A 242 6.92 -36.41 -36.79
CA ARG A 242 7.53 -37.20 -35.70
C ARG A 242 6.50 -37.73 -34.70
N GLU A 243 5.50 -36.94 -34.31
CA GLU A 243 4.43 -37.33 -33.40
C GLU A 243 3.51 -38.41 -34.02
N ASP A 244 3.17 -38.29 -35.31
CA ASP A 244 2.40 -39.29 -36.06
C ASP A 244 3.16 -40.62 -36.18
N LEU A 245 4.46 -40.57 -36.49
CA LEU A 245 5.32 -41.77 -36.52
C LEU A 245 5.48 -42.41 -35.13
N GLN A 246 5.60 -41.61 -34.06
CA GLN A 246 5.66 -42.10 -32.69
C GLN A 246 4.32 -42.74 -32.28
N SER A 247 3.18 -42.14 -32.65
CA SER A 247 1.84 -42.71 -32.44
C SER A 247 1.66 -44.05 -33.17
N MET A 248 2.25 -44.22 -34.36
CA MET A 248 2.26 -45.50 -35.07
C MET A 248 3.17 -46.54 -34.39
N LEU A 249 4.36 -46.16 -33.91
CA LEU A 249 5.24 -47.06 -33.17
C LEU A 249 4.56 -47.60 -31.90
N GLU A 250 3.94 -46.74 -31.08
CA GLU A 250 3.22 -47.22 -29.89
C GLU A 250 2.04 -48.15 -30.23
N LYS A 251 1.38 -47.96 -31.39
CA LYS A 251 0.33 -48.86 -31.87
C LYS A 251 0.92 -50.23 -32.22
N TYR A 252 2.09 -50.28 -32.87
CA TYR A 252 2.80 -51.53 -33.13
C TYR A 252 3.33 -52.20 -31.86
N GLU A 253 3.83 -51.45 -30.88
CA GLU A 253 4.29 -51.98 -29.58
C GLU A 253 3.13 -52.56 -28.75
N ARG A 254 1.96 -51.89 -28.75
CA ARG A 254 0.73 -52.42 -28.14
C ARG A 254 0.26 -53.69 -28.85
N HIS A 255 0.24 -53.72 -30.18
CA HIS A 255 -0.12 -54.92 -30.95
C HIS A 255 0.88 -56.08 -30.77
N MET A 256 2.18 -55.78 -30.64
CA MET A 256 3.21 -56.76 -30.24
C MET A 256 2.96 -57.34 -28.84
N SER A 257 2.59 -56.49 -27.89
CA SER A 257 2.27 -56.89 -26.51
C SER A 257 1.02 -57.76 -26.45
N GLU A 258 0.00 -57.42 -27.24
CA GLU A 258 -1.24 -58.18 -27.41
C GLU A 258 -1.00 -59.56 -28.03
N ILE A 259 -0.18 -59.66 -29.09
CA ILE A 259 0.25 -60.95 -29.65
C ILE A 259 0.97 -61.80 -28.58
N GLN A 260 1.87 -61.20 -27.78
CA GLN A 260 2.56 -61.92 -26.70
C GLN A 260 1.60 -62.37 -25.58
N ALA A 261 0.55 -61.61 -25.28
CA ALA A 261 -0.48 -62.00 -24.34
C ALA A 261 -1.33 -63.17 -24.89
N ASN A 262 -1.76 -63.07 -26.15
CA ASN A 262 -2.56 -64.11 -26.81
C ASN A 262 -1.78 -65.44 -26.94
N ILE A 263 -0.47 -65.39 -27.22
CA ILE A 263 0.39 -66.59 -27.21
C ILE A 263 0.42 -67.24 -25.82
N LYS A 264 0.47 -66.46 -24.73
CA LYS A 264 0.43 -67.01 -23.35
C LYS A 264 -0.91 -67.67 -23.04
N VAL A 265 -2.03 -67.04 -23.42
CA VAL A 265 -3.38 -67.61 -23.24
C VAL A 265 -3.53 -68.91 -24.03
N LEU A 266 -3.20 -68.91 -25.33
CA LEU A 266 -3.27 -70.11 -26.18
C LEU A 266 -2.34 -71.24 -25.70
N THR A 267 -1.19 -70.90 -25.12
CA THR A 267 -0.30 -71.89 -24.48
C THR A 267 -0.96 -72.50 -23.23
N ALA A 268 -1.58 -71.68 -22.38
CA ALA A 268 -2.32 -72.17 -21.21
C ALA A 268 -3.56 -72.99 -21.58
N GLU A 269 -4.28 -72.64 -22.66
CA GLU A 269 -5.41 -73.42 -23.18
C GLU A 269 -4.97 -74.75 -23.79
N ARG A 270 -3.85 -74.78 -24.52
CA ARG A 270 -3.19 -76.02 -24.99
C ARG A 270 -2.82 -76.92 -23.80
N ASP A 271 -2.18 -76.36 -22.77
CA ASP A 271 -1.68 -77.15 -21.65
C ASP A 271 -2.84 -77.64 -20.75
N LYS A 272 -3.92 -76.86 -20.63
CA LYS A 272 -5.17 -77.29 -20.01
C LYS A 272 -5.92 -78.36 -20.82
N THR A 273 -5.93 -78.29 -22.15
CA THR A 273 -6.56 -79.31 -23.00
C THR A 273 -5.75 -80.61 -23.03
N ASN A 274 -4.41 -80.54 -22.98
CA ASN A 274 -3.56 -81.70 -22.76
C ASN A 274 -3.87 -82.38 -21.40
N LEU A 275 -3.94 -81.61 -20.31
CA LEU A 275 -4.27 -82.13 -18.98
C LEU A 275 -5.63 -82.84 -18.94
N LEU A 276 -6.65 -82.27 -19.59
CA LEU A 276 -7.99 -82.88 -19.70
C LEU A 276 -7.99 -84.13 -20.60
N TYR A 277 -7.14 -84.17 -21.62
CA TYR A 277 -6.98 -85.33 -22.51
C TYR A 277 -6.29 -86.49 -21.78
N ASP A 278 -5.26 -86.22 -20.98
CA ASP A 278 -4.58 -87.22 -20.15
C ASP A 278 -5.54 -87.81 -19.10
N GLN A 279 -6.31 -86.94 -18.40
CA GLN A 279 -7.35 -87.37 -17.45
C GLN A 279 -8.41 -88.26 -18.11
N ALA A 280 -8.87 -87.91 -19.32
CA ALA A 280 -9.82 -88.74 -20.07
C ALA A 280 -9.23 -90.11 -20.48
N GLN A 281 -7.92 -90.20 -20.74
CA GLN A 281 -7.26 -91.50 -20.97
C GLN A 281 -7.21 -92.35 -19.69
N GLU A 282 -6.96 -91.75 -18.53
CA GLU A 282 -6.96 -92.46 -17.24
C GLU A 282 -8.36 -92.99 -16.88
N GLU A 283 -9.42 -92.21 -17.08
CA GLU A 283 -10.80 -92.66 -16.87
C GLU A 283 -11.19 -93.82 -17.80
N ILE A 284 -10.84 -93.74 -19.09
CA ILE A 284 -11.05 -94.83 -20.05
C ILE A 284 -10.25 -96.08 -19.64
N ALA A 285 -9.05 -95.94 -19.08
CA ALA A 285 -8.28 -97.04 -18.54
C ALA A 285 -8.89 -97.65 -17.26
N CYS A 286 -9.58 -96.85 -16.44
CA CYS A 286 -10.32 -97.32 -15.27
C CYS A 286 -11.58 -98.11 -15.66
N LEU A 287 -12.44 -97.56 -16.52
CA LEU A 287 -13.67 -98.24 -16.97
C LEU A 287 -13.38 -99.56 -17.68
N ARG A 288 -12.26 -99.65 -18.41
CA ARG A 288 -11.78 -100.91 -19.03
C ARG A 288 -11.28 -101.96 -18.01
N ARG A 289 -10.97 -101.57 -16.77
CA ARG A 289 -10.58 -102.50 -15.68
C ARG A 289 -11.78 -103.01 -14.88
N GLU A 290 -12.87 -102.26 -14.79
CA GLU A 290 -14.05 -102.64 -14.01
C GLU A 290 -14.99 -103.60 -14.75
N LEU A 291 -15.13 -103.46 -16.08
CA LEU A 291 -16.01 -104.31 -16.90
C LEU A 291 -15.65 -105.81 -16.89
N MET A 292 -14.43 -106.17 -16.46
CA MET A 292 -13.92 -107.55 -16.46
C MET A 292 -14.17 -108.32 -15.15
N LYS A 293 -15.10 -107.88 -14.30
CA LYS A 293 -15.50 -108.60 -13.06
C LYS A 293 -17.02 -108.78 -12.92
N CYS A 294 -17.43 -110.05 -12.84
CA CYS A 294 -18.73 -110.59 -12.41
C CYS A 294 -19.94 -110.60 -13.38
N SER A 295 -20.23 -111.79 -13.92
CA SER A 295 -21.56 -112.24 -14.36
C SER A 295 -21.74 -113.71 -13.95
N ARG A 296 -22.40 -113.97 -12.80
CA ARG A 296 -23.80 -114.45 -12.66
C ARG A 296 -24.06 -115.92 -13.05
N SER A 297 -24.54 -116.70 -12.07
CA SER A 297 -25.29 -117.95 -12.25
C SER A 297 -26.60 -117.92 -11.43
N PRO A 298 -27.65 -118.74 -11.71
CA PRO A 298 -29.02 -118.37 -11.27
C PRO A 298 -29.95 -119.48 -10.69
N LYS A 299 -31.05 -119.02 -10.05
CA LYS A 299 -32.42 -119.61 -9.88
C LYS A 299 -32.85 -120.20 -8.50
N ALA A 300 -33.75 -119.46 -7.85
CA ALA A 300 -34.87 -119.89 -6.97
C ALA A 300 -35.84 -118.69 -6.79
N GLY A 301 -37.15 -118.77 -6.50
CA GLY A 301 -38.12 -119.88 -6.54
C GLY A 301 -38.62 -120.37 -5.18
N MET A 302 -39.93 -120.45 -4.86
CA MET A 302 -41.16 -119.91 -5.48
C MET A 302 -42.27 -119.70 -4.41
N THR A 303 -42.51 -118.46 -3.97
CA THR A 303 -43.69 -118.13 -3.09
C THR A 303 -44.23 -116.71 -3.31
N ALA A 304 -44.02 -116.15 -4.51
CA ALA A 304 -43.96 -114.69 -4.68
C ALA A 304 -45.28 -113.95 -4.93
N GLN A 305 -46.34 -114.59 -5.44
CA GLN A 305 -47.39 -113.86 -6.18
C GLN A 305 -48.27 -112.91 -5.34
N ALA A 306 -48.51 -113.20 -4.06
CA ALA A 306 -49.22 -112.27 -3.16
C ALA A 306 -48.32 -111.12 -2.65
N VAL A 307 -47.03 -111.42 -2.42
CA VAL A 307 -46.03 -110.41 -2.05
C VAL A 307 -45.77 -109.47 -3.23
N LEU A 308 -45.73 -109.99 -4.45
CA LEU A 308 -45.55 -109.22 -5.68
C LEU A 308 -46.60 -108.11 -5.82
N ARG A 309 -47.90 -108.39 -5.66
CA ARG A 309 -48.92 -107.32 -5.73
C ARG A 309 -48.76 -106.23 -4.67
N ARG A 310 -48.32 -106.57 -3.46
CA ARG A 310 -48.08 -105.57 -2.41
C ARG A 310 -46.83 -104.75 -2.72
N VAL A 311 -45.76 -105.41 -3.16
CA VAL A 311 -44.50 -104.79 -3.62
C VAL A 311 -44.70 -103.99 -4.91
N GLU A 312 -45.66 -104.35 -5.76
CA GLU A 312 -46.04 -103.60 -6.97
C GLU A 312 -46.75 -102.30 -6.60
N LEU A 313 -47.68 -102.31 -5.64
CA LEU A 313 -48.30 -101.09 -5.12
C LEU A 313 -47.32 -100.22 -4.31
N GLU A 314 -46.44 -100.82 -3.50
CA GLU A 314 -45.35 -100.11 -2.80
C GLU A 314 -44.37 -99.48 -3.80
N LYS A 315 -44.06 -100.19 -4.90
CA LYS A 315 -43.24 -99.71 -6.02
C LYS A 315 -43.93 -98.62 -6.83
N GLU A 316 -45.24 -98.72 -7.08
CA GLU A 316 -46.00 -97.68 -7.80
C GLU A 316 -46.14 -96.41 -6.96
N GLY A 317 -46.36 -96.55 -5.64
CA GLY A 317 -46.23 -95.47 -4.67
C GLY A 317 -44.85 -94.83 -4.72
N ALA A 318 -43.78 -95.61 -4.55
CA ALA A 318 -42.40 -95.13 -4.60
C ALA A 318 -42.03 -94.50 -5.96
N ILE A 319 -42.58 -94.98 -7.09
CA ILE A 319 -42.40 -94.37 -8.43
C ILE A 319 -43.18 -93.05 -8.53
N SER A 320 -44.37 -92.95 -7.93
CA SER A 320 -45.16 -91.72 -7.87
C SER A 320 -44.46 -90.66 -7.00
N ASP A 321 -43.95 -91.05 -5.83
CA ASP A 321 -43.13 -90.20 -4.97
C ASP A 321 -41.82 -89.80 -5.67
N LEU A 322 -41.11 -90.74 -6.32
CA LEU A 322 -39.90 -90.43 -7.09
C LEU A 322 -40.19 -89.42 -8.21
N ARG A 323 -41.32 -89.55 -8.92
CA ARG A 323 -41.77 -88.59 -9.93
C ARG A 323 -42.07 -87.23 -9.31
N ARG A 324 -42.80 -87.17 -8.20
CA ARG A 324 -43.09 -85.91 -7.49
C ARG A 324 -41.79 -85.24 -7.03
N MET A 325 -40.91 -85.96 -6.33
CA MET A 325 -39.60 -85.49 -5.90
C MET A 325 -38.71 -85.05 -7.08
N THR A 326 -38.83 -85.70 -8.24
CA THR A 326 -38.13 -85.30 -9.47
C THR A 326 -38.67 -83.95 -9.99
N THR A 327 -39.99 -83.78 -10.07
CA THR A 327 -40.60 -82.51 -10.49
C THR A 327 -40.38 -81.39 -9.48
N GLU A 328 -40.34 -81.68 -8.18
CA GLU A 328 -40.00 -80.71 -7.12
C GLU A 328 -38.53 -80.31 -7.20
N ARG A 329 -37.61 -81.27 -7.36
CA ARG A 329 -36.17 -81.03 -7.59
C ARG A 329 -35.95 -80.15 -8.82
N ASP A 330 -36.61 -80.44 -9.94
CA ASP A 330 -36.40 -79.71 -11.18
C ASP A 330 -37.11 -78.34 -11.16
N SER A 331 -38.25 -78.20 -10.46
CA SER A 331 -38.85 -76.90 -10.10
C SER A 331 -37.95 -76.06 -9.20
N LEU A 332 -37.24 -76.68 -8.25
CA LEU A 332 -36.28 -76.00 -7.38
C LEU A 332 -35.02 -75.59 -8.15
N ARG A 333 -34.53 -76.44 -9.06
CA ARG A 333 -33.42 -76.11 -9.97
C ARG A 333 -33.75 -74.96 -10.91
N GLU A 334 -34.94 -74.97 -11.53
CA GLU A 334 -35.34 -73.89 -12.43
C GLU A 334 -35.59 -72.59 -11.66
N ARG A 335 -36.18 -72.64 -10.45
CA ARG A 335 -36.28 -71.46 -9.57
C ARG A 335 -34.91 -70.94 -9.12
N LEU A 336 -33.96 -71.83 -8.79
CA LEU A 336 -32.59 -71.43 -8.45
C LEU A 336 -31.87 -70.81 -9.65
N LYS A 337 -32.02 -71.40 -10.84
CA LYS A 337 -31.48 -70.87 -12.11
C LYS A 337 -32.06 -69.49 -12.41
N ILE A 338 -33.39 -69.32 -12.38
CA ILE A 338 -34.05 -68.03 -12.57
C ILE A 338 -33.53 -67.01 -11.55
N ALA A 339 -33.44 -67.37 -10.27
CA ALA A 339 -32.91 -66.47 -9.23
C ALA A 339 -31.43 -66.12 -9.41
N GLN A 340 -30.62 -67.03 -9.97
CA GLN A 340 -29.23 -66.77 -10.34
C GLN A 340 -29.14 -65.86 -11.59
N GLU A 341 -29.97 -66.09 -12.60
CA GLU A 341 -30.05 -65.27 -13.81
C GLU A 341 -30.55 -63.85 -13.50
N THR A 342 -31.58 -63.68 -12.65
CA THR A 342 -32.00 -62.35 -12.20
C THR A 342 -30.92 -61.66 -11.37
N ALA A 343 -30.28 -62.35 -10.42
CA ALA A 343 -29.21 -61.77 -9.60
C ALA A 343 -27.97 -61.40 -10.44
N ILE A 344 -27.65 -62.15 -11.51
CA ILE A 344 -26.56 -61.81 -12.45
C ILE A 344 -26.95 -60.58 -13.28
N ASN A 345 -28.19 -60.49 -13.78
CA ASN A 345 -28.66 -59.34 -14.55
C ASN A 345 -28.77 -58.07 -13.69
N GLU A 346 -29.30 -58.17 -12.47
CA GLU A 346 -29.33 -57.10 -11.48
C GLU A 346 -27.92 -56.62 -11.14
N ARG A 347 -26.98 -57.55 -10.92
CA ARG A 347 -25.58 -57.19 -10.67
C ARG A 347 -24.95 -56.50 -11.88
N ALA A 348 -25.19 -56.97 -13.11
CA ALA A 348 -24.69 -56.34 -14.33
C ALA A 348 -25.25 -54.93 -14.54
N HIS A 349 -26.53 -54.70 -14.24
CA HIS A 349 -27.12 -53.35 -14.25
C HIS A 349 -26.54 -52.44 -13.16
N LEU A 350 -26.25 -52.97 -11.96
CA LEU A 350 -25.56 -52.22 -10.91
C LEU A 350 -24.11 -51.91 -11.29
N GLU A 351 -23.38 -52.87 -11.87
CA GLU A 351 -22.03 -52.69 -12.42
C GLU A 351 -22.01 -51.60 -13.50
N GLN A 352 -22.93 -51.66 -14.48
CA GLN A 352 -23.09 -50.62 -15.51
C GLN A 352 -23.39 -49.24 -14.92
N THR A 353 -24.37 -49.11 -14.02
CA THR A 353 -24.73 -47.81 -13.42
C THR A 353 -23.60 -47.25 -12.54
N ILE A 354 -22.80 -48.12 -11.90
CA ILE A 354 -21.58 -47.71 -11.19
C ILE A 354 -20.52 -47.18 -12.17
N GLU A 355 -20.32 -47.81 -13.34
CA GLU A 355 -19.40 -47.32 -14.37
C GLU A 355 -19.86 -45.97 -14.97
N GLU A 356 -21.15 -45.84 -15.29
CA GLU A 356 -21.76 -44.58 -15.77
C GLU A 356 -21.61 -43.44 -14.75
N LEU A 357 -21.87 -43.72 -13.46
CA LEU A 357 -21.66 -42.74 -12.38
C LEU A 357 -20.18 -42.41 -12.18
N GLN A 358 -19.27 -43.38 -12.29
CA GLN A 358 -17.82 -43.12 -12.23
C GLN A 358 -17.35 -42.25 -13.40
N LEU A 359 -17.85 -42.47 -14.61
CA LEU A 359 -17.56 -41.64 -15.78
C LEU A 359 -18.11 -40.22 -15.60
N SER A 360 -19.35 -40.09 -15.10
CA SER A 360 -19.96 -38.80 -14.77
C SER A 360 -19.13 -38.03 -13.73
N ILE A 361 -18.69 -38.70 -12.65
CA ILE A 361 -17.80 -38.11 -11.63
C ILE A 361 -16.48 -37.64 -12.26
N ARG A 362 -15.80 -38.49 -13.05
CA ARG A 362 -14.54 -38.12 -13.72
C ARG A 362 -14.70 -36.90 -14.62
N ASN A 363 -15.81 -36.81 -15.36
CA ASN A 363 -16.11 -35.66 -16.23
C ASN A 363 -16.31 -34.39 -15.40
N VAL A 364 -17.12 -34.43 -14.34
CA VAL A 364 -17.35 -33.28 -13.44
C VAL A 364 -16.05 -32.87 -12.71
N GLU A 365 -15.20 -33.83 -12.34
CA GLU A 365 -13.89 -33.52 -11.74
C GLU A 365 -12.92 -32.88 -12.75
N HIS A 366 -12.95 -33.30 -14.01
CA HIS A 366 -12.20 -32.67 -15.10
C HIS A 366 -12.71 -31.25 -15.37
N GLU A 367 -14.02 -31.05 -15.56
CA GLU A 367 -14.64 -29.71 -15.71
C GLU A 367 -14.30 -28.79 -14.53
N ARG A 368 -14.36 -29.30 -13.30
CA ARG A 368 -13.95 -28.57 -12.09
C ARG A 368 -12.45 -28.20 -12.12
N SER A 369 -11.58 -29.07 -12.63
CA SER A 369 -10.15 -28.77 -12.79
C SER A 369 -9.90 -27.70 -13.86
N ASP A 370 -10.66 -27.75 -14.95
CA ASP A 370 -10.63 -26.80 -16.06
C ASP A 370 -11.15 -25.41 -15.67
N LEU A 371 -12.25 -25.35 -14.92
CA LEU A 371 -12.76 -24.10 -14.36
C LEU A 371 -11.80 -23.52 -13.32
N LYS A 372 -11.09 -24.36 -12.56
CA LYS A 372 -10.08 -23.92 -11.60
C LYS A 372 -8.83 -23.38 -12.28
N SER A 373 -8.32 -24.01 -13.35
CA SER A 373 -7.20 -23.49 -14.13
C SER A 373 -7.55 -22.18 -14.84
N LYS A 374 -8.74 -22.09 -15.45
CA LYS A 374 -9.30 -20.85 -16.01
C LYS A 374 -9.42 -19.75 -14.95
N GLN A 375 -9.87 -20.06 -13.73
CA GLN A 375 -9.93 -19.08 -12.63
C GLN A 375 -8.54 -18.59 -12.19
N VAL A 376 -7.52 -19.47 -12.17
CA VAL A 376 -6.14 -19.06 -11.85
C VAL A 376 -5.60 -18.12 -12.93
N GLY A 377 -5.70 -18.50 -14.22
CA GLY A 377 -5.28 -17.63 -15.32
C GLY A 377 -6.01 -16.28 -15.34
N MET A 378 -7.32 -16.26 -15.05
CA MET A 378 -8.06 -15.00 -14.89
C MET A 378 -7.51 -14.14 -13.75
N LYS A 379 -7.22 -14.71 -12.58
CA LYS A 379 -6.59 -14.00 -11.45
C LYS A 379 -5.20 -13.46 -11.80
N GLU A 380 -4.41 -14.22 -12.55
CA GLU A 380 -3.09 -13.79 -13.04
C GLU A 380 -3.21 -12.62 -14.03
N THR A 381 -4.19 -12.65 -14.96
CA THR A 381 -4.46 -11.51 -15.87
C THR A 381 -5.00 -10.28 -15.15
N ILE A 382 -5.81 -10.45 -14.08
CA ILE A 382 -6.25 -9.32 -13.25
C ILE A 382 -5.05 -8.73 -12.50
N ALA A 383 -4.19 -9.56 -11.92
CA ALA A 383 -2.99 -9.09 -11.22
C ALA A 383 -1.98 -8.40 -12.17
N SER A 384 -1.83 -8.86 -13.41
CA SER A 384 -0.98 -8.18 -14.40
C SER A 384 -1.57 -6.84 -14.83
N LEU A 385 -2.87 -6.77 -15.12
CA LEU A 385 -3.57 -5.53 -15.47
C LEU A 385 -3.59 -4.53 -14.30
N GLU A 386 -3.75 -4.98 -13.06
CA GLU A 386 -3.60 -4.15 -11.87
C GLU A 386 -2.19 -3.55 -11.76
N ASN A 387 -1.16 -4.35 -12.03
CA ASN A 387 0.23 -3.89 -11.94
C ASN A 387 0.60 -2.96 -13.10
N GLU A 388 0.05 -3.19 -14.30
CA GLU A 388 0.14 -2.26 -15.42
C GLU A 388 -0.60 -0.95 -15.12
N MET A 389 -1.81 -0.99 -14.55
CA MET A 389 -2.54 0.19 -14.11
C MET A 389 -1.77 0.98 -13.03
N LYS A 390 -1.18 0.29 -12.03
CA LYS A 390 -0.33 0.93 -11.00
C LYS A 390 0.92 1.56 -11.62
N LEU A 391 1.52 0.95 -12.65
CA LEU A 391 2.68 1.49 -13.38
C LEU A 391 2.30 2.69 -14.26
N LEU A 392 1.17 2.64 -14.96
CA LEU A 392 0.64 3.73 -15.77
C LEU A 392 0.23 4.92 -14.89
N ASN A 393 -0.40 4.67 -13.74
CA ASN A 393 -0.76 5.74 -12.79
C ASN A 393 0.49 6.42 -12.21
N ARG A 394 1.53 5.67 -11.85
CA ARG A 394 2.83 6.23 -11.46
C ARG A 394 3.41 7.11 -12.57
N ARG A 395 3.54 6.58 -13.78
CA ARG A 395 4.02 7.35 -14.95
C ARG A 395 3.20 8.61 -15.21
N SER A 396 1.88 8.56 -15.02
CA SER A 396 1.00 9.73 -15.15
C SER A 396 1.34 10.79 -14.11
N MET A 397 1.49 10.41 -12.83
CA MET A 397 1.92 11.32 -11.77
C MET A 397 3.33 11.86 -12.01
N ASP A 398 4.28 11.01 -12.45
CA ASP A 398 5.65 11.42 -12.81
C ASP A 398 5.60 12.50 -13.92
N THR A 399 4.82 12.29 -14.98
CA THR A 399 4.64 13.30 -16.05
C THR A 399 3.87 14.54 -15.63
N GLU A 400 2.98 14.45 -14.63
CA GLU A 400 2.26 15.60 -14.08
C GLU A 400 3.20 16.47 -13.23
N ASN A 401 4.05 15.85 -12.41
CA ASN A 401 5.13 16.51 -11.68
C ASN A 401 6.14 17.17 -12.64
N ASP A 402 6.58 16.46 -13.68
CA ASP A 402 7.46 17.03 -14.73
C ASP A 402 6.80 18.24 -15.41
N LEU A 403 5.49 18.19 -15.69
CA LEU A 403 4.75 19.32 -16.25
C LEU A 403 4.58 20.49 -15.26
N GLU A 404 4.48 20.22 -13.96
CA GLU A 404 4.47 21.27 -12.94
C GLU A 404 5.83 21.95 -12.80
N MET A 405 6.92 21.18 -12.80
CA MET A 405 8.30 21.71 -12.84
C MET A 405 8.55 22.54 -14.13
N GLN A 406 8.14 22.02 -15.29
CA GLN A 406 8.21 22.77 -16.56
C GLN A 406 7.40 24.09 -16.49
N ARG A 407 6.28 24.13 -15.75
CA ARG A 407 5.49 25.35 -15.52
C ARG A 407 6.17 26.31 -14.54
N SER A 408 6.76 25.84 -13.44
CA SER A 408 7.52 26.72 -12.51
C SER A 408 8.71 27.35 -13.21
N ASP A 409 9.45 26.57 -13.99
CA ASP A 409 10.61 27.04 -14.75
C ASP A 409 10.18 28.03 -15.84
N SER A 410 9.11 27.74 -16.58
CA SER A 410 8.54 28.65 -17.59
C SER A 410 8.05 29.97 -16.98
N ASN A 411 7.50 29.95 -15.77
CA ASN A 411 7.06 31.15 -15.06
C ASN A 411 8.24 31.95 -14.50
N SER A 412 9.29 31.27 -14.00
CA SER A 412 10.54 31.88 -13.55
C SER A 412 11.29 32.57 -14.71
N LEU A 413 11.43 31.87 -15.85
CA LEU A 413 12.00 32.41 -17.07
C LEU A 413 11.20 33.60 -17.61
N ARG A 414 9.85 33.54 -17.55
CA ARG A 414 8.99 34.69 -17.91
C ARG A 414 9.24 35.88 -17.00
N LEU A 415 9.26 35.69 -15.67
CA LEU A 415 9.53 36.77 -14.72
C LEU A 415 10.93 37.38 -14.92
N MET A 416 11.93 36.58 -15.28
CA MET A 416 13.27 37.07 -15.63
C MET A 416 13.28 37.81 -16.96
N ASN A 417 12.55 37.35 -17.99
CA ASN A 417 12.37 38.07 -19.24
C ASN A 417 11.63 39.41 -19.03
N ASP A 418 10.60 39.44 -18.19
CA ASP A 418 9.88 40.68 -17.84
C ASP A 418 10.77 41.66 -17.06
N LYS A 419 11.75 41.17 -16.28
CA LYS A 419 12.78 42.00 -15.64
C LYS A 419 13.77 42.56 -16.68
N THR A 420 14.33 41.73 -17.56
CA THR A 420 15.30 42.18 -18.58
C THR A 420 14.66 43.11 -19.61
N GLN A 421 13.42 42.85 -20.03
CA GLN A 421 12.68 43.72 -20.96
C GLN A 421 12.37 45.10 -20.34
N ARG A 422 12.09 45.17 -19.03
CA ARG A 422 11.97 46.47 -18.32
C ARG A 422 13.30 47.20 -18.24
N ALA A 423 14.39 46.51 -17.88
CA ALA A 423 15.73 47.11 -17.85
C ALA A 423 16.18 47.60 -19.24
N LEU A 424 15.84 46.87 -20.31
CA LEU A 424 16.08 47.27 -21.70
C LEU A 424 15.26 48.52 -22.06
N ALA A 425 13.97 48.56 -21.74
CA ALA A 425 13.13 49.75 -21.97
C ALA A 425 13.61 50.98 -21.18
N GLU A 426 14.15 50.79 -19.98
CA GLU A 426 14.70 51.88 -19.16
C GLU A 426 16.05 52.39 -19.68
N THR A 427 16.98 51.50 -20.03
CA THR A 427 18.24 51.87 -20.68
C THR A 427 18.02 52.54 -22.05
N GLN A 428 17.03 52.09 -22.83
CA GLN A 428 16.64 52.71 -24.10
C GLN A 428 16.02 54.11 -23.88
N ARG A 429 15.19 54.31 -22.84
CA ARG A 429 14.75 55.67 -22.45
C ARG A 429 15.93 56.55 -22.05
N ARG A 430 16.86 56.04 -21.22
CA ARG A 430 18.05 56.79 -20.78
C ARG A 430 18.94 57.19 -21.97
N LEU A 431 19.09 56.30 -22.96
CA LEU A 431 19.78 56.60 -24.21
C LEU A 431 19.04 57.68 -25.03
N SER A 432 17.71 57.60 -25.15
CA SER A 432 16.93 58.64 -25.83
C SER A 432 17.08 60.02 -25.17
N VAL A 433 17.08 60.08 -23.82
CA VAL A 433 17.32 61.34 -23.10
C VAL A 433 18.73 61.85 -23.38
N LYS A 434 19.76 60.99 -23.35
CA LYS A 434 21.15 61.39 -23.64
C LYS A 434 21.39 61.79 -25.10
N ASN A 435 20.68 61.20 -26.06
CA ASN A 435 20.69 61.67 -27.45
C ASN A 435 20.07 63.06 -27.58
N ASN A 436 18.96 63.34 -26.88
CA ASN A 436 18.34 64.66 -26.89
C ASN A 436 19.25 65.71 -26.21
N GLU A 437 19.87 65.38 -25.07
CA GLU A 437 20.87 66.25 -24.43
C GLU A 437 22.06 66.53 -25.37
N LEU A 438 22.57 65.52 -26.08
CA LEU A 438 23.65 65.67 -27.05
C LEU A 438 23.24 66.54 -28.24
N GLN A 439 22.03 66.39 -28.76
CA GLN A 439 21.50 67.24 -29.83
C GLN A 439 21.41 68.70 -29.37
N MET A 440 20.82 68.97 -28.20
CA MET A 440 20.76 70.33 -27.63
C MET A 440 22.16 70.93 -27.42
N ALA A 441 23.16 70.10 -27.08
CA ALA A 441 24.56 70.54 -26.98
C ALA A 441 25.18 70.83 -28.35
N GLN A 442 24.91 70.02 -29.37
CA GLN A 442 25.36 70.24 -30.75
C GLN A 442 24.74 71.50 -31.37
N GLU A 443 23.44 71.72 -31.19
CA GLU A 443 22.76 72.95 -31.62
C GLU A 443 23.37 74.19 -30.94
N LYS A 444 23.67 74.10 -29.64
CA LYS A 444 24.35 75.17 -28.89
C LYS A 444 25.79 75.42 -29.36
N ILE A 445 26.52 74.37 -29.76
CA ILE A 445 27.85 74.49 -30.37
C ILE A 445 27.75 75.21 -31.71
N GLY A 446 26.82 74.82 -32.58
CA GLY A 446 26.57 75.50 -33.86
C GLY A 446 26.29 77.00 -33.68
N CYS A 447 25.43 77.37 -32.73
CA CYS A 447 25.15 78.77 -32.40
C CYS A 447 26.37 79.55 -31.84
N PHE A 448 27.42 78.86 -31.37
CA PHE A 448 28.70 79.49 -31.02
C PHE A 448 29.67 79.53 -32.21
N GLU A 449 29.69 78.51 -33.06
CA GLU A 449 30.48 78.48 -34.30
C GLU A 449 30.03 79.59 -35.27
N GLU A 450 28.72 79.81 -35.41
CA GLU A 450 28.13 80.93 -36.17
C GLU A 450 28.64 82.28 -35.63
N LYS A 451 28.56 82.51 -34.31
CA LYS A 451 29.04 83.76 -33.68
C LYS A 451 30.55 83.94 -33.79
N LEU A 452 31.32 82.86 -33.74
CA LEU A 452 32.77 82.90 -33.98
C LEU A 452 33.07 83.25 -35.44
N ALA A 453 32.27 82.78 -36.41
CA ALA A 453 32.39 83.18 -37.81
C ALA A 453 32.01 84.66 -38.01
N GLU A 454 30.92 85.15 -37.40
CA GLU A 454 30.54 86.57 -37.41
C GLU A 454 31.66 87.47 -36.86
N LEU A 455 32.19 87.15 -35.67
CA LEU A 455 33.30 87.89 -35.05
C LEU A 455 34.60 87.81 -35.86
N THR A 456 34.86 86.69 -36.53
CA THR A 456 36.01 86.53 -37.42
C THR A 456 35.86 87.40 -38.67
N ASN A 457 34.67 87.45 -39.26
CA ASN A 457 34.38 88.30 -40.42
C ASN A 457 34.49 89.80 -40.06
N LEU A 458 33.98 90.21 -38.89
CA LEU A 458 34.19 91.57 -38.37
C LEU A 458 35.69 91.85 -38.14
N SER A 459 36.44 90.92 -37.57
CA SER A 459 37.90 91.05 -37.40
C SER A 459 38.65 91.19 -38.73
N ILE A 460 38.15 90.58 -39.82
CA ILE A 460 38.67 90.76 -41.18
C ILE A 460 38.33 92.15 -41.71
N ALA A 461 37.07 92.57 -41.68
CA ALA A 461 36.63 93.88 -42.17
C ALA A 461 37.36 95.04 -41.46
N HIS A 462 37.50 94.99 -40.13
CA HIS A 462 38.25 95.99 -39.37
C HIS A 462 39.76 95.99 -39.72
N ARG A 463 40.33 94.83 -40.08
CA ARG A 463 41.74 94.72 -40.51
C ARG A 463 41.93 95.31 -41.91
N GLU A 464 40.95 95.16 -42.79
CA GLU A 464 40.92 95.77 -44.13
C GLU A 464 40.76 97.30 -44.03
N GLU A 465 39.86 97.80 -43.18
CA GLU A 465 39.73 99.24 -42.88
C GLU A 465 41.03 99.85 -42.34
N ILE A 466 41.66 99.18 -41.36
CA ILE A 466 42.99 99.59 -40.83
C ILE A 466 44.06 99.59 -41.94
N SER A 467 43.98 98.69 -42.92
CA SER A 467 44.89 98.65 -44.08
C SER A 467 44.67 99.84 -45.02
N LEU A 468 43.41 100.17 -45.32
CA LEU A 468 43.04 101.34 -46.14
C LEU A 468 43.47 102.66 -45.48
N LEU A 469 43.20 102.82 -44.18
CA LEU A 469 43.64 103.98 -43.41
C LEU A 469 45.17 104.12 -43.39
N LYS A 470 45.91 103.01 -43.29
CA LYS A 470 47.38 103.02 -43.40
C LYS A 470 47.89 103.41 -44.79
N SER A 471 47.21 103.03 -45.87
CA SER A 471 47.54 103.50 -47.23
C SER A 471 47.35 105.02 -47.32
N SER A 472 46.19 105.51 -46.89
CA SER A 472 45.86 106.95 -46.91
C SER A 472 46.84 107.80 -46.08
N VAL A 473 47.26 107.32 -44.89
CA VAL A 473 48.33 107.98 -44.11
C VAL A 473 49.65 107.99 -44.89
N SER A 474 50.04 106.86 -45.49
CA SER A 474 51.26 106.80 -46.32
C SER A 474 51.18 107.66 -47.59
N GLU A 475 49.99 107.96 -48.09
CA GLU A 475 49.78 108.89 -49.21
C GLU A 475 49.92 110.34 -48.73
N LEU A 476 49.29 110.70 -47.61
CA LEU A 476 49.41 112.03 -46.97
C LEU A 476 50.84 112.35 -46.51
N ASP A 477 51.60 111.37 -46.03
CA ASP A 477 53.02 111.54 -45.70
C ASP A 477 53.85 111.88 -46.94
N LYS A 478 53.61 111.21 -48.08
CA LYS A 478 54.28 111.53 -49.36
C LYS A 478 53.88 112.91 -49.88
N GLU A 479 52.62 113.29 -49.77
CA GLU A 479 52.17 114.65 -50.13
C GLU A 479 52.86 115.70 -49.25
N LYS A 480 52.87 115.50 -47.92
CA LYS A 480 53.59 116.36 -46.96
C LYS A 480 55.07 116.51 -47.32
N ASP A 481 55.76 115.41 -47.57
CA ASP A 481 57.20 115.44 -47.86
C ASP A 481 57.45 116.15 -49.20
N SER A 482 56.62 115.92 -50.22
CA SER A 482 56.70 116.67 -51.49
C SER A 482 56.40 118.17 -51.34
N LEU A 483 55.58 118.57 -50.36
CA LEU A 483 55.30 119.97 -50.05
C LEU A 483 56.44 120.64 -49.26
N LEU A 484 57.17 119.87 -48.44
CA LEU A 484 58.40 120.30 -47.79
C LEU A 484 59.52 120.50 -48.83
N ASP A 485 59.75 119.53 -49.71
CA ASP A 485 60.68 119.67 -50.85
C ASP A 485 60.36 120.96 -51.65
N ASN A 486 59.08 121.16 -52.01
CA ASN A 486 58.60 122.37 -52.71
C ASN A 486 58.67 123.68 -51.90
N MET A 487 58.90 123.63 -50.58
CA MET A 487 59.14 124.80 -49.74
C MET A 487 60.63 125.12 -49.62
N ASP A 488 61.47 124.11 -49.44
CA ASP A 488 62.92 124.28 -49.40
C ASP A 488 63.44 124.75 -50.77
N ASP A 489 62.92 124.15 -51.84
CA ASP A 489 63.17 124.54 -53.25
C ASP A 489 62.74 126.00 -53.54
N LYS A 490 61.80 126.58 -52.79
CA LYS A 490 61.45 128.02 -52.85
C LYS A 490 62.30 128.88 -51.93
N THR A 491 62.74 128.33 -50.80
CA THR A 491 63.57 129.02 -49.81
C THR A 491 64.98 129.25 -50.35
N GLU A 492 65.59 128.25 -51.00
CA GLU A 492 66.86 128.41 -51.73
C GLU A 492 66.74 129.49 -52.83
N LYS A 493 65.64 129.47 -53.60
CA LYS A 493 65.38 130.48 -54.64
C LYS A 493 65.26 131.88 -54.04
N LEU A 494 64.56 132.04 -52.90
CA LEU A 494 64.48 133.30 -52.16
C LEU A 494 65.86 133.80 -51.72
N ILE A 495 66.68 132.95 -51.10
CA ILE A 495 68.04 133.29 -50.67
C ILE A 495 68.88 133.75 -51.85
N SER A 496 68.83 133.03 -52.98
CA SER A 496 69.56 133.41 -54.20
C SER A 496 69.10 134.78 -54.76
N LEU A 497 67.82 135.14 -54.63
CA LEU A 497 67.28 136.43 -55.04
C LEU A 497 67.69 137.55 -54.07
N GLU A 498 67.76 137.28 -52.77
CA GLU A 498 68.29 138.24 -51.80
C GLU A 498 69.78 138.51 -51.99
N GLU A 499 70.60 137.49 -52.28
CA GLU A 499 72.02 137.67 -52.61
C GLU A 499 72.18 138.51 -53.88
N ASN A 500 71.41 138.21 -54.92
CA ASN A 500 71.36 139.04 -56.13
C ASN A 500 70.97 140.50 -55.80
N LEU A 501 69.95 140.72 -54.96
CA LEU A 501 69.55 142.06 -54.52
C LEU A 501 70.73 142.80 -53.85
N LYS A 502 71.39 142.15 -52.88
CA LYS A 502 72.55 142.71 -52.14
C LYS A 502 73.71 143.08 -53.08
N THR A 503 73.95 142.33 -54.17
CA THR A 503 74.94 142.74 -55.19
C THR A 503 74.52 143.99 -55.98
N LYS A 504 73.22 144.16 -56.25
CA LYS A 504 72.70 145.37 -56.93
C LYS A 504 72.71 146.59 -56.01
N GLU A 505 72.38 146.43 -54.74
CA GLU A 505 72.50 147.49 -53.73
C GLU A 505 73.93 148.01 -53.63
N LYS A 506 74.92 147.10 -53.61
CA LYS A 506 76.34 147.47 -53.63
C LYS A 506 76.72 148.26 -54.88
N ALA A 507 76.30 147.81 -56.06
CA ALA A 507 76.54 148.54 -57.31
C ALA A 507 75.88 149.94 -57.33
N VAL A 508 74.70 150.10 -56.69
CA VAL A 508 74.05 151.41 -56.51
C VAL A 508 74.86 152.31 -55.55
N ILE A 509 75.46 151.76 -54.50
CA ILE A 509 76.35 152.52 -53.59
C ILE A 509 77.60 153.02 -54.34
N ASP A 510 78.20 152.18 -55.19
CA ASP A 510 79.37 152.55 -56.00
C ASP A 510 79.02 153.65 -57.04
N LEU A 511 77.87 153.54 -57.71
CA LEU A 511 77.36 154.60 -58.60
C LEU A 511 77.07 155.91 -57.85
N ARG A 512 76.52 155.84 -56.63
CA ARG A 512 76.34 157.00 -55.73
C ARG A 512 77.66 157.59 -55.23
N LYS A 513 78.82 156.98 -55.46
CA LYS A 513 80.13 157.63 -55.25
C LYS A 513 80.52 158.49 -56.44
N ILE A 514 80.39 157.95 -57.65
CA ILE A 514 80.70 158.66 -58.91
C ILE A 514 79.81 159.91 -59.07
N ILE A 515 78.53 159.84 -58.66
CA ILE A 515 77.61 160.99 -58.68
C ILE A 515 78.12 162.13 -57.79
N ARG A 516 78.60 161.86 -56.57
CA ARG A 516 79.15 162.89 -55.66
C ARG A 516 80.38 163.59 -56.22
N GLU A 517 81.22 162.86 -56.95
CA GLU A 517 82.41 163.41 -57.63
C GLU A 517 82.02 164.37 -58.78
N MET A 518 80.77 164.29 -59.29
CA MET A 518 80.18 165.28 -60.21
C MET A 518 79.47 166.42 -59.47
N GLU A 519 78.72 166.14 -58.39
CA GLU A 519 77.95 167.13 -57.61
C GLU A 519 78.81 168.27 -57.05
N ASP A 520 80.05 167.98 -56.62
CA ASP A 520 80.97 169.03 -56.13
C ASP A 520 81.43 170.01 -57.23
N SER A 521 81.38 169.61 -58.52
CA SER A 521 81.63 170.54 -59.64
C SER A 521 80.41 171.41 -59.98
N GLU A 522 79.21 170.91 -59.70
CA GLU A 522 77.94 171.59 -59.92
C GLU A 522 77.66 172.64 -58.83
N LYS A 523 78.07 172.34 -57.59
CA LYS A 523 77.92 173.20 -56.40
C LYS A 523 78.39 174.64 -56.62
N GLN A 524 79.50 174.82 -57.35
CA GLN A 524 80.10 176.13 -57.63
C GLN A 524 79.31 177.00 -58.64
N ALA A 525 78.28 176.43 -59.28
CA ALA A 525 77.34 177.16 -60.15
C ALA A 525 75.97 177.41 -59.48
N LYS A 526 75.70 176.83 -58.30
CA LYS A 526 74.37 176.86 -57.64
C LYS A 526 74.20 177.97 -56.59
N GLU A 527 75.27 178.49 -55.98
CA GLU A 527 75.17 179.50 -54.92
C GLU A 527 74.44 180.80 -55.35
N THR A 528 74.50 181.17 -56.63
CA THR A 528 73.80 182.35 -57.18
C THR A 528 72.32 182.11 -57.48
N ILE A 529 71.86 180.86 -57.52
CA ILE A 529 70.47 180.47 -57.78
C ILE A 529 69.74 180.19 -56.45
N CYS A 530 70.45 179.61 -55.47
CA CYS A 530 69.97 179.24 -54.14
C CYS A 530 69.07 180.30 -53.48
N ILE A 531 69.47 181.57 -53.56
CA ILE A 531 68.82 182.73 -52.91
C ILE A 531 67.37 182.97 -53.41
N GLN A 532 66.97 182.45 -54.57
CA GLN A 532 65.61 182.64 -55.12
C GLN A 532 64.73 181.38 -55.08
N GLU A 533 65.27 180.21 -54.76
CA GLU A 533 64.51 178.94 -54.70
C GLU A 533 64.14 178.52 -53.26
N GLU A 534 64.88 179.02 -52.25
CA GLU A 534 64.66 178.70 -50.83
C GLU A 534 63.29 179.15 -50.28
N ASP A 535 62.80 180.33 -50.67
CA ASP A 535 61.52 180.87 -50.17
C ASP A 535 60.28 180.16 -50.73
N ILE A 536 60.39 179.55 -51.93
CA ILE A 536 59.30 178.79 -52.54
C ILE A 536 59.27 177.35 -51.96
N SER A 537 60.44 176.75 -51.76
CA SER A 537 60.57 175.35 -51.34
C SER A 537 60.01 175.08 -49.93
N ARG A 538 60.13 176.04 -49.00
CA ARG A 538 59.68 175.90 -47.60
C ARG A 538 58.18 175.66 -47.44
N LEU A 539 57.34 176.13 -48.37
CA LEU A 539 55.88 175.98 -48.28
C LEU A 539 55.38 174.64 -48.84
N CYS A 540 56.13 174.00 -49.74
CA CYS A 540 55.78 172.68 -50.28
C CYS A 540 56.10 171.56 -49.28
N GLN A 541 57.30 171.59 -48.67
CA GLN A 541 57.78 170.52 -47.80
C GLN A 541 56.83 170.22 -46.62
N GLN A 542 56.24 171.27 -46.01
CA GLN A 542 55.31 171.11 -44.89
C GLN A 542 53.99 170.41 -45.27
N LEU A 543 53.62 170.36 -46.56
CA LEU A 543 52.42 169.69 -47.03
C LEU A 543 52.69 168.19 -47.23
N ASP A 544 53.81 167.84 -47.86
CA ASP A 544 54.17 166.45 -48.16
C ASP A 544 54.45 165.62 -46.89
N GLU A 545 55.10 166.22 -45.88
CA GLU A 545 55.34 165.56 -44.59
C GLU A 545 54.03 165.09 -43.91
N THR A 546 52.94 165.87 -44.03
CA THR A 546 51.63 165.48 -43.49
C THR A 546 50.91 164.39 -44.30
N ASN A 547 51.14 164.33 -45.62
CA ASN A 547 50.60 163.26 -46.46
C ASN A 547 51.27 161.90 -46.16
N ASP A 548 52.58 161.89 -45.90
CA ASP A 548 53.31 160.65 -45.60
C ASP A 548 52.98 160.08 -44.21
N GLU A 549 52.52 160.90 -43.25
CA GLU A 549 51.97 160.44 -41.97
C GLU A 549 50.57 159.83 -42.13
N LEU A 550 49.73 160.42 -42.97
CA LEU A 550 48.43 159.87 -43.33
C LEU A 550 48.57 158.52 -44.08
N ALA A 551 49.56 158.40 -44.97
CA ALA A 551 49.86 157.17 -45.70
C ALA A 551 50.43 156.05 -44.79
N ARG A 552 51.23 156.40 -43.77
CA ARG A 552 51.71 155.45 -42.75
C ARG A 552 50.56 154.92 -41.89
N THR A 553 49.81 155.82 -41.27
CA THR A 553 48.68 155.44 -40.39
C THR A 553 47.58 154.65 -41.12
N GLY A 554 47.40 154.86 -42.43
CA GLY A 554 46.54 154.02 -43.27
C GLY A 554 47.01 152.56 -43.37
N ARG A 555 48.32 152.31 -43.55
CA ARG A 555 48.89 150.95 -43.63
C ARG A 555 48.83 150.24 -42.28
N ASP A 556 49.11 150.94 -41.19
CA ASP A 556 49.05 150.36 -39.83
C ASP A 556 47.62 149.93 -39.48
N LYS A 557 46.63 150.75 -39.86
CA LYS A 557 45.20 150.42 -39.72
C LYS A 557 44.80 149.17 -40.52
N GLU A 558 45.29 149.02 -41.76
CA GLU A 558 45.06 147.81 -42.54
C GLU A 558 45.69 146.55 -41.91
N SER A 559 46.87 146.68 -41.30
CA SER A 559 47.54 145.57 -40.60
C SER A 559 46.70 145.09 -39.41
N ILE A 560 46.24 146.04 -38.59
CA ILE A 560 45.39 145.76 -37.41
C ILE A 560 44.05 145.14 -37.81
N VAL A 561 43.44 145.55 -38.93
CA VAL A 561 42.20 144.93 -39.44
C VAL A 561 42.45 143.46 -39.82
N LYS A 562 43.51 143.18 -40.59
CA LYS A 562 43.85 141.80 -41.01
C LYS A 562 44.17 140.88 -39.83
N GLU A 563 44.77 141.41 -38.77
CA GLU A 563 45.02 140.66 -37.53
C GLU A 563 43.73 140.45 -36.72
N ASN A 564 42.84 141.44 -36.65
CA ASN A 564 41.53 141.31 -36.00
C ASN A 564 40.65 140.25 -36.71
N ASP A 565 40.62 140.26 -38.04
CA ASP A 565 39.92 139.23 -38.84
C ASP A 565 40.51 137.83 -38.58
N ARG A 566 41.84 137.70 -38.50
CA ARG A 566 42.52 136.43 -38.17
C ARG A 566 42.17 135.93 -36.76
N LEU A 567 42.07 136.83 -35.78
CA LEU A 567 41.68 136.50 -34.40
C LEU A 567 40.19 136.12 -34.33
N GLN A 568 39.33 136.78 -35.09
CA GLN A 568 37.91 136.43 -35.24
C GLN A 568 37.75 135.02 -35.83
N ASP A 569 38.57 134.65 -36.81
CA ASP A 569 38.63 133.31 -37.41
C ASP A 569 39.17 132.22 -36.48
N GLN A 570 40.15 132.55 -35.63
CA GLN A 570 40.62 131.63 -34.59
C GLN A 570 39.54 131.42 -33.51
N LEU A 571 38.82 132.49 -33.14
CA LEU A 571 37.71 132.43 -32.19
C LEU A 571 36.50 131.67 -32.75
N SER A 572 36.22 131.76 -34.06
CA SER A 572 35.13 131.01 -34.70
C SER A 572 35.46 129.51 -34.77
N LYS A 573 36.70 129.13 -35.14
CA LYS A 573 37.20 127.75 -35.11
C LYS A 573 37.17 127.17 -33.70
N SER A 574 37.71 127.87 -32.70
CA SER A 574 37.71 127.41 -31.32
C SER A 574 36.29 127.25 -30.74
N LYS A 575 35.31 128.06 -31.17
CA LYS A 575 33.89 127.86 -30.83
C LYS A 575 33.32 126.57 -31.46
N LEU A 576 33.63 126.30 -32.72
CA LEU A 576 33.20 125.08 -33.41
C LEU A 576 33.83 123.81 -32.81
N GLU A 577 35.11 123.88 -32.44
CA GLU A 577 35.83 122.82 -31.72
C GLU A 577 35.20 122.56 -30.34
N ASN A 578 34.91 123.60 -29.56
CA ASN A 578 34.22 123.47 -28.27
C ASN A 578 32.81 122.87 -28.42
N GLN A 579 32.06 123.23 -29.47
CA GLN A 579 30.77 122.61 -29.78
C GLN A 579 30.94 121.12 -30.14
N THR A 580 31.95 120.78 -30.94
CA THR A 580 32.25 119.40 -31.35
C THR A 580 32.68 118.53 -30.18
N LEU A 581 33.54 119.05 -29.29
CA LEU A 581 33.92 118.40 -28.04
C LEU A 581 32.73 118.25 -27.08
N GLY A 582 31.85 119.26 -27.01
CA GLY A 582 30.61 119.21 -26.23
C GLY A 582 29.58 118.20 -26.76
N MET A 583 29.61 117.87 -28.06
CA MET A 583 28.84 116.76 -28.62
C MET A 583 29.47 115.41 -28.23
N LYS A 584 30.77 115.22 -28.53
CA LYS A 584 31.51 113.99 -28.17
C LYS A 584 31.39 113.63 -26.69
N LEU A 585 31.50 114.61 -25.80
CA LEU A 585 31.32 114.43 -24.35
C LEU A 585 29.91 113.92 -23.99
N LYS A 586 28.86 114.45 -24.63
CA LYS A 586 27.49 113.97 -24.43
C LYS A 586 27.28 112.56 -24.96
N ASP A 587 27.91 112.21 -26.07
CA ASP A 587 27.77 110.87 -26.65
C ASP A 587 28.49 109.82 -25.79
N SER A 588 29.73 110.08 -25.35
CA SER A 588 30.40 109.22 -24.36
C SER A 588 29.69 109.18 -22.99
N GLN A 589 28.93 110.22 -22.63
CA GLN A 589 28.09 110.20 -21.42
C GLN A 589 26.84 109.32 -21.59
N LYS A 590 26.29 109.19 -22.80
CA LYS A 590 25.23 108.19 -23.09
C LYS A 590 25.82 106.78 -23.07
N GLU A 591 26.95 106.56 -23.73
CA GLU A 591 27.65 105.26 -23.75
C GLU A 591 27.92 104.74 -22.32
N LEU A 592 28.31 105.64 -21.40
CA LEU A 592 28.51 105.32 -19.99
C LEU A 592 27.22 104.86 -19.30
N GLU A 593 26.10 105.56 -19.51
CA GLU A 593 24.80 105.18 -18.93
C GLU A 593 24.21 103.91 -19.58
N ASP A 594 24.41 103.69 -20.89
CA ASP A 594 24.04 102.46 -21.58
C ASP A 594 24.85 101.24 -21.09
N VAL A 595 26.15 101.42 -20.81
CA VAL A 595 26.99 100.38 -20.19
C VAL A 595 26.55 100.10 -18.75
N LYS A 596 26.24 101.15 -17.99
CA LYS A 596 25.75 101.06 -16.61
C LYS A 596 24.40 100.35 -16.52
N LEU A 597 23.48 100.58 -17.47
CA LEU A 597 22.24 99.81 -17.63
C LEU A 597 22.54 98.33 -17.91
N LYS A 598 23.39 98.02 -18.89
CA LYS A 598 23.79 96.63 -19.20
C LYS A 598 24.44 95.91 -18.01
N VAL A 599 25.22 96.63 -17.18
CA VAL A 599 25.79 96.10 -15.93
C VAL A 599 24.70 95.85 -14.88
N GLN A 600 23.72 96.75 -14.75
CA GLN A 600 22.58 96.55 -13.87
C GLN A 600 21.73 95.34 -14.29
N ASP A 601 21.41 95.20 -15.58
CA ASP A 601 20.68 94.06 -16.13
C ASP A 601 21.46 92.75 -15.85
N SER A 602 22.75 92.73 -16.16
CA SER A 602 23.64 91.59 -15.89
C SER A 602 23.65 91.21 -14.40
N ASN A 603 23.62 92.18 -13.49
CA ASN A 603 23.57 91.95 -12.05
C ASN A 603 22.22 91.35 -11.62
N THR A 604 21.09 91.75 -12.22
CA THR A 604 19.79 91.09 -11.96
C THR A 604 19.76 89.64 -12.48
N ASP A 605 20.41 89.36 -13.60
CA ASP A 605 20.53 88.01 -14.14
C ASP A 605 21.45 87.12 -13.27
N VAL A 606 22.53 87.67 -12.71
CA VAL A 606 23.36 86.99 -11.70
C VAL A 606 22.52 86.61 -10.48
N SER A 607 21.81 87.55 -9.86
CA SER A 607 20.97 87.23 -8.69
C SER A 607 19.83 86.25 -8.99
N ARG A 608 19.32 86.25 -10.23
CA ARG A 608 18.36 85.25 -10.71
C ARG A 608 19.00 83.86 -10.85
N LEU A 609 20.24 83.78 -11.32
CA LEU A 609 21.00 82.53 -11.42
C LEU A 609 21.42 82.00 -10.04
N GLU A 610 21.89 82.86 -9.13
CA GLU A 610 22.18 82.50 -7.73
C GLU A 610 20.94 81.91 -7.03
N SER A 611 19.78 82.54 -7.21
CA SER A 611 18.51 82.04 -6.70
C SER A 611 18.14 80.66 -7.27
N LEU A 612 18.36 80.46 -8.57
CA LEU A 612 18.11 79.17 -9.25
C LEU A 612 19.08 78.07 -8.77
N ILE A 613 20.35 78.40 -8.58
CA ILE A 613 21.38 77.52 -8.02
C ILE A 613 20.98 77.09 -6.60
N SER A 614 20.63 78.04 -5.72
CA SER A 614 20.19 77.71 -4.35
C SER A 614 18.95 76.82 -4.30
N CYS A 615 18.02 76.95 -5.25
CA CYS A 615 16.90 76.02 -5.41
C CYS A 615 17.38 74.62 -5.84
N LYS A 616 18.30 74.53 -6.80
CA LYS A 616 18.85 73.25 -7.28
C LYS A 616 19.73 72.53 -6.25
N GLU A 617 20.46 73.26 -5.43
CA GLU A 617 21.20 72.72 -4.28
C GLU A 617 20.26 72.09 -3.25
N LYS A 618 19.13 72.76 -2.95
CA LYS A 618 18.08 72.21 -2.06
C LYS A 618 17.41 70.97 -2.64
N GLU A 619 17.05 70.99 -3.92
CA GLU A 619 16.51 69.80 -4.62
C GLU A 619 17.50 68.62 -4.57
N ASN A 620 18.79 68.88 -4.77
CA ASN A 620 19.84 67.85 -4.74
C ASN A 620 20.05 67.31 -3.31
N TRP A 621 20.08 68.18 -2.30
CA TRP A 621 20.13 67.77 -0.89
C TRP A 621 18.92 66.92 -0.48
N GLU A 622 17.71 67.32 -0.91
CA GLU A 622 16.51 66.53 -0.70
C GLU A 622 16.57 65.16 -1.40
N LEU A 623 17.12 65.09 -2.62
CA LEU A 623 17.30 63.85 -3.36
C LEU A 623 18.30 62.91 -2.66
N LEU A 624 19.43 63.45 -2.18
CA LEU A 624 20.41 62.71 -1.39
C LEU A 624 19.79 62.19 -0.08
N GLU A 625 19.00 62.99 0.63
CA GLU A 625 18.33 62.56 1.87
C GLU A 625 17.18 61.57 1.60
N LYS A 626 16.51 61.63 0.43
CA LYS A 626 15.58 60.58 -0.04
C LYS A 626 16.34 59.28 -0.34
N TYR A 627 17.51 59.36 -0.97
CA TYR A 627 18.35 58.21 -1.30
C TYR A 627 18.93 57.55 -0.04
N ARG A 628 19.42 58.35 0.93
CA ARG A 628 19.91 57.86 2.23
C ARG A 628 18.83 57.12 3.01
N ARG A 629 17.60 57.66 3.05
CA ARG A 629 16.45 56.97 3.66
C ARG A 629 16.06 55.68 2.92
N ALA A 630 16.21 55.63 1.60
CA ALA A 630 15.99 54.41 0.83
C ALA A 630 17.07 53.35 1.11
N SER A 631 18.34 53.73 1.25
CA SER A 631 19.45 52.84 1.65
C SER A 631 19.18 52.21 3.02
N VAL A 632 18.94 53.03 4.04
CA VAL A 632 18.64 52.54 5.40
C VAL A 632 17.39 51.64 5.42
N GLN A 633 16.38 51.93 4.59
CA GLN A 633 15.24 51.03 4.45
C GLN A 633 15.63 49.69 3.81
N ALA A 634 16.44 49.68 2.76
CA ALA A 634 16.96 48.45 2.14
C ALA A 634 17.78 47.63 3.14
N GLU A 635 18.72 48.25 3.86
CA GLU A 635 19.52 47.65 4.94
C GLU A 635 18.64 47.00 6.02
N THR A 636 17.53 47.64 6.42
CA THR A 636 16.58 47.04 7.38
C THR A 636 15.72 45.91 6.80
N TRP A 637 15.52 45.84 5.48
CA TRP A 637 14.84 44.72 4.83
C TRP A 637 15.79 43.53 4.60
N GLU A 638 17.04 43.79 4.26
CA GLU A 638 18.13 42.81 4.18
C GLU A 638 18.40 42.17 5.55
N SER A 639 18.48 42.98 6.61
CA SER A 639 18.59 42.49 7.99
C SER A 639 17.45 41.54 8.37
N LYS A 640 16.20 41.90 8.03
CA LYS A 640 15.01 41.04 8.25
C LYS A 640 14.99 39.79 7.38
N ALA A 641 15.56 39.85 6.18
CA ALA A 641 15.70 38.68 5.33
C ALA A 641 16.66 37.67 5.97
N HIS A 642 17.82 38.12 6.46
CA HIS A 642 18.77 37.28 7.19
C HIS A 642 18.22 36.76 8.54
N GLU A 643 17.44 37.56 9.26
CA GLU A 643 16.71 37.12 10.46
C GLU A 643 15.73 35.98 10.12
N ALA A 644 14.93 36.13 9.05
CA ALA A 644 14.02 35.09 8.57
C ALA A 644 14.77 33.85 8.01
N GLU A 645 15.94 34.00 7.40
CA GLU A 645 16.80 32.89 6.94
C GLU A 645 17.40 32.10 8.12
N ALA A 646 17.74 32.78 9.21
CA ALA A 646 18.17 32.16 10.46
C ALA A 646 17.03 31.38 11.12
N ASP A 647 15.83 31.98 11.22
CA ASP A 647 14.62 31.30 11.72
C ASP A 647 14.27 30.07 10.87
N CYS A 648 14.26 30.19 9.54
CA CYS A 648 14.04 29.07 8.63
C CYS A 648 15.10 27.97 8.81
N SER A 649 16.34 28.34 9.10
CA SER A 649 17.42 27.39 9.38
C SER A 649 17.26 26.68 10.72
N SER A 650 16.75 27.36 11.76
CA SER A 650 16.39 26.75 13.04
C SER A 650 15.22 25.78 12.88
N MET A 651 14.10 26.22 12.28
CA MET A 651 12.92 25.37 12.06
C MET A 651 13.25 24.12 11.23
N ARG A 652 14.20 24.22 10.29
CA ARG A 652 14.70 23.08 9.50
C ARG A 652 15.52 22.11 10.34
N LEU A 653 16.31 22.58 11.31
CA LEU A 653 17.02 21.71 12.28
C LEU A 653 16.03 21.03 13.23
N ASP A 654 15.04 21.77 13.74
CA ASP A 654 13.98 21.23 14.61
C ASP A 654 13.18 20.14 13.89
N LEU A 655 12.77 20.37 12.64
CA LEU A 655 12.12 19.39 11.79
C LEU A 655 12.97 18.13 11.59
N LEU A 656 14.27 18.28 11.28
CA LEU A 656 15.20 17.15 11.11
C LEU A 656 15.38 16.35 12.42
N SER A 657 15.36 17.03 13.57
CA SER A 657 15.42 16.37 14.88
C SER A 657 14.15 15.56 15.16
N SER A 658 12.97 16.17 14.94
CA SER A 658 11.66 15.52 15.08
C SER A 658 11.48 14.35 14.11
N GLU A 659 12.00 14.46 12.88
CA GLU A 659 12.04 13.34 11.94
C GLU A 659 12.91 12.18 12.42
N SER A 660 14.04 12.49 13.09
CA SER A 660 14.93 11.47 13.65
C SER A 660 14.29 10.73 14.83
N GLU A 661 13.53 11.45 15.66
CA GLU A 661 12.73 10.87 16.73
C GLU A 661 11.56 10.04 16.18
N ARG A 662 10.83 10.55 15.18
CA ARG A 662 9.77 9.82 14.47
C ARG A 662 10.30 8.51 13.86
N ARG A 663 11.52 8.50 13.32
CA ARG A 663 12.18 7.27 12.83
C ARG A 663 12.45 6.28 13.96
N ARG A 664 13.10 6.71 15.06
CA ARG A 664 13.33 5.87 16.25
C ARG A 664 12.03 5.31 16.85
N LEU A 665 10.97 6.11 16.91
CA LEU A 665 9.65 5.67 17.38
C LEU A 665 9.00 4.65 16.44
N LYS A 666 9.15 4.81 15.13
CA LYS A 666 8.69 3.81 14.14
C LYS A 666 9.46 2.50 14.24
N GLU A 667 10.79 2.55 14.31
CA GLU A 667 11.66 1.40 14.58
C GLU A 667 11.27 0.70 15.90
N ARG A 668 10.92 1.48 16.93
CA ARG A 668 10.44 0.94 18.21
C ARG A 668 9.08 0.26 18.09
N ILE A 669 8.14 0.82 17.32
CA ILE A 669 6.83 0.20 17.04
C ILE A 669 7.04 -1.12 16.29
N GLU A 670 7.82 -1.14 15.21
CA GLU A 670 8.14 -2.35 14.43
C GLU A 670 8.81 -3.44 15.30
N SER A 671 9.68 -3.03 16.24
CA SER A 671 10.27 -3.95 17.22
C SER A 671 9.27 -4.56 18.21
N LEU A 672 8.13 -3.88 18.46
CA LEU A 672 7.07 -4.36 19.33
C LEU A 672 6.03 -5.17 18.56
N GLU A 673 5.69 -4.77 17.34
CA GLU A 673 4.82 -5.53 16.42
C GLU A 673 5.42 -6.91 16.16
N THR A 674 6.72 -7.00 15.85
CA THR A 674 7.41 -8.29 15.67
C THR A 674 7.46 -9.14 16.95
N GLN A 675 7.53 -8.53 18.15
CA GLN A 675 7.40 -9.26 19.43
C GLN A 675 5.96 -9.75 19.68
N ILE A 676 4.95 -8.98 19.27
CA ILE A 676 3.54 -9.37 19.31
C ILE A 676 3.27 -10.51 18.32
N GLU A 677 3.80 -10.46 17.10
CA GLU A 677 3.70 -11.57 16.14
C GLU A 677 4.36 -12.84 16.67
N GLN A 678 5.59 -12.75 17.21
CA GLN A 678 6.29 -13.89 17.81
C GLN A 678 5.48 -14.51 18.96
N SER A 679 5.01 -13.70 19.91
CA SER A 679 4.18 -14.19 21.02
C SER A 679 2.82 -14.73 20.56
N LEU A 680 2.24 -14.18 19.49
CA LEU A 680 1.01 -14.71 18.88
C LEU A 680 1.25 -15.99 18.07
N THR A 681 2.46 -16.25 17.56
CA THR A 681 2.82 -17.57 17.00
C THR A 681 3.06 -18.63 18.08
N THR A 682 3.63 -18.27 19.24
CA THR A 682 3.71 -19.21 20.37
C THR A 682 2.34 -19.45 21.00
N GLU A 683 1.47 -18.44 21.10
CA GLU A 683 0.07 -18.64 21.48
C GLU A 683 -0.66 -19.58 20.52
N LYS A 684 -0.45 -19.44 19.21
CA LYS A 684 -0.98 -20.39 18.19
C LYS A 684 -0.41 -21.81 18.38
N SER A 685 0.87 -21.97 18.72
CA SER A 685 1.45 -23.30 18.94
C SER A 685 0.96 -23.95 20.24
N TYR A 686 0.73 -23.18 21.32
CA TYR A 686 0.06 -23.67 22.52
C TYR A 686 -1.42 -24.00 22.25
N LYS A 687 -2.15 -23.16 21.51
CA LYS A 687 -3.52 -23.46 21.06
C LYS A 687 -3.61 -24.71 20.18
N SER A 688 -2.55 -25.06 19.44
CA SER A 688 -2.45 -26.31 18.68
C SER A 688 -2.18 -27.55 19.56
N GLN A 689 -1.56 -27.36 20.74
CA GLN A 689 -1.35 -28.42 21.74
C GLN A 689 -2.59 -28.69 22.61
N ILE A 690 -3.49 -27.71 22.79
CA ILE A 690 -4.74 -27.91 23.53
C ILE A 690 -5.58 -29.08 22.96
N PRO A 691 -5.79 -29.22 21.63
CA PRO A 691 -6.46 -30.39 21.05
C PRO A 691 -5.82 -31.76 21.32
N SER A 692 -4.49 -31.86 21.46
CA SER A 692 -3.84 -33.15 21.79
C SER A 692 -3.94 -33.46 23.28
N LEU A 693 -3.80 -32.45 24.15
CA LEU A 693 -4.06 -32.57 25.58
C LEU A 693 -5.53 -32.92 25.86
N ASN A 694 -6.49 -32.25 25.21
CA ASN A 694 -7.92 -32.55 25.34
C ASN A 694 -8.25 -33.97 24.85
N LYS A 695 -7.61 -34.46 23.79
CA LYS A 695 -7.73 -35.87 23.37
C LYS A 695 -7.13 -36.85 24.38
N SER A 696 -6.09 -36.44 25.11
CA SER A 696 -5.52 -37.23 26.21
C SER A 696 -6.46 -37.24 27.42
N ILE A 697 -7.00 -36.08 27.82
CA ILE A 697 -7.98 -35.94 28.90
C ILE A 697 -9.24 -36.75 28.59
N ALA A 698 -9.79 -36.63 27.38
CA ALA A 698 -10.97 -37.40 26.97
C ALA A 698 -10.75 -38.93 27.03
N LYS A 699 -9.52 -39.42 26.79
CA LYS A 699 -9.16 -40.83 27.01
C LYS A 699 -9.13 -41.19 28.49
N MET A 700 -8.47 -40.38 29.33
CA MET A 700 -8.48 -40.60 30.79
C MET A 700 -9.91 -40.56 31.35
N GLU A 701 -10.78 -39.69 30.81
CA GLU A 701 -12.20 -39.61 31.17
C GLU A 701 -12.99 -40.83 30.68
N GLU A 702 -12.67 -41.38 29.50
CA GLU A 702 -13.23 -42.64 28.99
C GLU A 702 -12.83 -43.82 29.88
N GLU A 703 -11.54 -43.96 30.19
CA GLU A 703 -10.98 -44.96 31.11
C GLU A 703 -11.62 -44.85 32.51
N ILE A 704 -11.76 -43.63 33.04
CA ILE A 704 -12.46 -43.38 34.31
C ILE A 704 -13.95 -43.75 34.22
N ARG A 705 -14.60 -43.60 33.05
CA ARG A 705 -16.01 -43.97 32.85
C ARG A 705 -16.17 -45.49 32.75
N GLN A 706 -15.26 -46.16 32.03
CA GLN A 706 -15.19 -47.61 31.93
C GLN A 706 -14.95 -48.24 33.32
N MET A 707 -13.95 -47.75 34.08
CA MET A 707 -13.70 -48.18 35.46
C MET A 707 -14.91 -47.92 36.39
N LYS A 708 -15.72 -46.89 36.12
CA LYS A 708 -16.98 -46.63 36.86
C LYS A 708 -18.09 -47.63 36.47
N THR A 709 -18.22 -48.01 35.19
CA THR A 709 -19.18 -49.04 34.77
C THR A 709 -18.78 -50.43 35.24
N GLU A 710 -17.50 -50.79 35.20
CA GLU A 710 -16.96 -52.04 35.74
C GLU A 710 -17.13 -52.11 37.26
N LYS A 711 -16.91 -50.98 37.97
CA LYS A 711 -17.27 -50.87 39.39
C LYS A 711 -18.76 -51.06 39.63
N MET A 712 -19.64 -50.58 38.74
CA MET A 712 -21.08 -50.75 38.90
C MET A 712 -21.50 -52.21 38.72
N SER A 713 -21.04 -52.88 37.65
CA SER A 713 -21.32 -54.31 37.46
C SER A 713 -20.78 -55.17 38.61
N LEU A 714 -19.59 -54.87 39.14
CA LEU A 714 -19.07 -55.55 40.34
C LEU A 714 -19.88 -55.26 41.61
N LEU A 715 -20.59 -54.13 41.70
CA LEU A 715 -21.53 -53.84 42.78
C LEU A 715 -22.87 -54.57 42.59
N ASP A 716 -23.32 -54.75 41.35
CA ASP A 716 -24.51 -55.53 41.01
C ASP A 716 -24.27 -57.04 41.19
N ASP A 717 -23.08 -57.55 40.87
CA ASP A 717 -22.62 -58.91 41.20
C ASP A 717 -22.52 -59.10 42.72
N LEU A 718 -22.02 -58.10 43.45
CA LEU A 718 -21.98 -58.11 44.91
C LEU A 718 -23.37 -58.04 45.54
N ALA A 719 -24.33 -57.34 44.91
CA ALA A 719 -25.73 -57.33 45.33
C ALA A 719 -26.39 -58.70 45.07
N SER A 720 -26.16 -59.28 43.88
CA SER A 720 -26.69 -60.59 43.48
C SER A 720 -26.16 -61.73 44.36
N THR A 721 -24.88 -61.71 44.70
CA THR A 721 -24.28 -62.67 45.64
C THR A 721 -24.78 -62.47 47.08
N ARG A 722 -25.01 -61.23 47.53
CA ARG A 722 -25.68 -60.96 48.82
C ARG A 722 -27.13 -61.46 48.85
N GLU A 723 -27.87 -61.29 47.76
CA GLU A 723 -29.25 -61.81 47.64
C GLU A 723 -29.26 -63.34 47.65
N LEU A 724 -28.28 -63.98 47.00
CA LEU A 724 -28.07 -65.43 47.08
C LEU A 724 -27.74 -65.87 48.51
N CYS A 725 -26.88 -65.16 49.24
CA CYS A 725 -26.64 -65.43 50.66
C CYS A 725 -27.92 -65.31 51.50
N ILE A 726 -28.73 -64.27 51.29
CA ILE A 726 -30.03 -64.09 51.99
C ILE A 726 -31.00 -65.24 51.66
N LYS A 727 -31.02 -65.74 50.42
CA LYS A 727 -31.79 -66.93 50.01
C LYS A 727 -31.27 -68.23 50.64
N LEU A 728 -29.95 -68.35 50.83
CA LEU A 728 -29.34 -69.49 51.52
C LEU A 728 -29.59 -69.44 53.04
N ASP A 729 -29.48 -68.28 53.68
CA ASP A 729 -29.74 -68.14 55.11
C ASP A 729 -31.23 -68.29 55.44
N SER A 730 -32.15 -67.74 54.63
CA SER A 730 -33.60 -67.95 54.83
C SER A 730 -34.03 -69.40 54.56
N SER A 731 -33.46 -70.10 53.58
CA SER A 731 -33.72 -71.54 53.41
C SER A 731 -33.09 -72.37 54.54
N LYS A 732 -31.93 -71.98 55.07
CA LYS A 732 -31.34 -72.53 56.30
C LYS A 732 -32.23 -72.30 57.51
N GLU A 733 -32.83 -71.13 57.68
CA GLU A 733 -33.80 -70.84 58.75
C GLU A 733 -35.06 -71.69 58.61
N VAL A 734 -35.62 -71.83 57.41
CA VAL A 734 -36.77 -72.73 57.15
C VAL A 734 -36.43 -74.19 57.50
N ILE A 735 -35.25 -74.68 57.09
CA ILE A 735 -34.77 -76.04 57.46
C ILE A 735 -34.58 -76.16 58.98
N THR A 736 -34.08 -75.11 59.64
CA THR A 736 -33.92 -75.09 61.11
C THR A 736 -35.27 -75.10 61.83
N GLN A 737 -36.27 -74.39 61.31
CA GLN A 737 -37.65 -74.42 61.81
C GLN A 737 -38.30 -75.80 61.60
N GLN A 738 -38.11 -76.43 60.43
CA GLN A 738 -38.56 -77.79 60.15
C GLN A 738 -37.89 -78.82 61.08
N LEU A 739 -36.60 -78.68 61.37
CA LEU A 739 -35.91 -79.52 62.36
C LEU A 739 -36.45 -79.30 63.77
N SER A 740 -36.82 -78.06 64.14
CA SER A 740 -37.40 -77.78 65.45
C SER A 740 -38.80 -78.38 65.63
N THR A 741 -39.66 -78.34 64.61
CA THR A 741 -40.98 -78.99 64.66
C THR A 741 -40.85 -80.51 64.66
N ILE A 742 -39.97 -81.10 63.84
CA ILE A 742 -39.68 -82.54 63.88
C ILE A 742 -39.13 -82.96 65.26
N THR A 743 -38.36 -82.11 65.92
CA THR A 743 -37.88 -82.36 67.30
C THR A 743 -39.03 -82.31 68.31
N GLN A 744 -39.93 -81.33 68.22
CA GLN A 744 -41.11 -81.24 69.08
C GLN A 744 -42.09 -82.41 68.87
N ASP A 745 -42.31 -82.84 67.63
CA ASP A 745 -43.12 -84.03 67.33
C ASP A 745 -42.44 -85.32 67.83
N ARG A 746 -41.11 -85.43 67.74
CA ARG A 746 -40.36 -86.53 68.37
C ARG A 746 -40.54 -86.51 69.90
N GLU A 747 -40.39 -85.35 70.55
CA GLU A 747 -40.60 -85.19 72.00
C GLU A 747 -42.05 -85.44 72.42
N ARG A 748 -43.01 -85.27 71.52
CA ARG A 748 -44.41 -85.66 71.72
C ARG A 748 -44.57 -87.18 71.65
N VAL A 749 -44.11 -87.82 70.58
CA VAL A 749 -44.16 -89.29 70.42
C VAL A 749 -43.40 -90.00 71.55
N GLN A 750 -42.30 -89.41 72.04
CA GLN A 750 -41.55 -89.87 73.22
C GLN A 750 -42.45 -89.91 74.48
N ARG A 751 -43.20 -88.83 74.75
CA ARG A 751 -44.13 -88.77 75.89
C ARG A 751 -45.34 -89.69 75.73
N ASP A 752 -45.87 -89.80 74.52
CA ASP A 752 -46.99 -90.70 74.20
C ASP A 752 -46.55 -92.18 74.41
N LEU A 753 -45.30 -92.53 74.07
CA LEU A 753 -44.69 -93.83 74.34
C LEU A 753 -44.47 -94.07 75.84
N GLU A 754 -43.96 -93.09 76.58
CA GLU A 754 -43.75 -93.17 78.04
C GLU A 754 -45.08 -93.33 78.81
N SER A 755 -46.15 -92.68 78.33
CA SER A 755 -47.51 -92.90 78.81
C SER A 755 -48.00 -94.32 78.56
N ALA A 756 -47.83 -94.84 77.34
CA ALA A 756 -48.21 -96.21 77.00
C ALA A 756 -47.43 -97.27 77.80
N CYS A 757 -46.13 -97.07 78.03
CA CYS A 757 -45.32 -97.93 78.91
C CYS A 757 -45.83 -97.91 80.37
N SER A 758 -46.26 -96.75 80.87
CA SER A 758 -46.84 -96.60 82.21
C SER A 758 -48.18 -97.32 82.34
N GLU A 759 -49.01 -97.28 81.30
CA GLU A 759 -50.27 -98.03 81.21
C GLU A 759 -50.04 -99.55 81.16
N ILE A 760 -49.06 -100.01 80.37
CA ILE A 760 -48.65 -101.42 80.31
C ILE A 760 -48.16 -101.93 81.67
N GLU A 761 -47.41 -101.13 82.44
CA GLU A 761 -47.04 -101.47 83.81
C GLU A 761 -48.26 -101.63 84.74
N LEU A 762 -49.25 -100.76 84.62
CA LEU A 762 -50.49 -100.81 85.41
C LEU A 762 -51.30 -102.08 85.09
N LEU A 763 -51.49 -102.37 83.80
CA LEU A 763 -52.17 -103.57 83.32
C LEU A 763 -51.42 -104.84 83.72
N THR A 764 -50.08 -104.83 83.72
CA THR A 764 -49.26 -105.97 84.17
C THR A 764 -49.45 -106.24 85.67
N LYS A 765 -49.57 -105.18 86.49
CA LYS A 765 -49.86 -105.31 87.93
C LYS A 765 -51.27 -105.85 88.18
N GLN A 766 -52.27 -105.38 87.44
CA GLN A 766 -53.64 -105.92 87.50
C GLN A 766 -53.71 -107.40 87.09
N LEU A 767 -53.05 -107.78 86.00
CA LEU A 767 -53.02 -109.16 85.51
C LEU A 767 -52.26 -110.11 86.46
N ALA A 768 -51.31 -109.59 87.25
CA ALA A 768 -50.69 -110.34 88.33
C ALA A 768 -51.66 -110.58 89.51
N SER A 769 -52.46 -109.59 89.92
CA SER A 769 -53.50 -109.80 90.94
C SER A 769 -54.62 -110.75 90.47
N GLU A 770 -55.03 -110.67 89.20
CA GLU A 770 -56.02 -111.61 88.64
C GLU A 770 -55.51 -113.05 88.67
N ARG A 771 -54.24 -113.30 88.31
CA ARG A 771 -53.63 -114.64 88.41
C ARG A 771 -53.62 -115.21 89.84
N ILE A 772 -53.50 -114.36 90.86
CA ILE A 772 -53.61 -114.77 92.27
C ILE A 772 -55.08 -115.08 92.62
N SER A 773 -56.03 -114.28 92.13
CA SER A 773 -57.47 -114.52 92.26
C SER A 773 -57.90 -115.85 91.63
N THR A 774 -57.45 -116.14 90.40
CA THR A 774 -57.75 -117.40 89.71
C THR A 774 -57.26 -118.60 90.52
N LYS A 775 -56.02 -118.54 91.03
CA LYS A 775 -55.41 -119.62 91.79
C LYS A 775 -56.13 -119.92 93.13
N ASN A 776 -56.70 -118.89 93.76
CA ASN A 776 -57.54 -119.07 94.94
C ASN A 776 -58.88 -119.76 94.60
N LEU A 777 -59.48 -119.44 93.44
CA LEU A 777 -60.69 -120.09 92.95
C LEU A 777 -60.44 -121.56 92.53
N GLU A 778 -59.29 -121.86 91.93
CA GLU A 778 -58.86 -123.24 91.61
C GLU A 778 -58.78 -124.11 92.89
N CYS A 779 -58.16 -123.60 93.95
CA CYS A 779 -58.09 -124.30 95.24
C CYS A 779 -59.48 -124.57 95.84
N LEU A 780 -60.42 -123.63 95.73
CA LEU A 780 -61.80 -123.80 96.19
C LEU A 780 -62.56 -124.83 95.33
N LEU A 781 -62.38 -124.84 94.01
CA LEU A 781 -62.98 -125.83 93.10
C LEU A 781 -62.50 -127.25 93.38
N VAL A 782 -61.21 -127.44 93.65
CA VAL A 782 -60.65 -128.74 94.06
C VAL A 782 -61.24 -129.19 95.41
N SER A 783 -61.31 -128.29 96.40
CA SER A 783 -61.90 -128.60 97.71
C SER A 783 -63.40 -128.91 97.65
N ASN A 784 -64.13 -128.39 96.66
CA ASN A 784 -65.55 -128.68 96.47
C ASN A 784 -65.77 -130.06 95.81
N ARG A 785 -65.00 -130.39 94.76
CA ARG A 785 -65.06 -131.71 94.10
C ARG A 785 -64.78 -132.87 95.05
N GLU A 786 -63.82 -132.71 95.96
CA GLU A 786 -63.51 -133.70 96.99
C GLU A 786 -64.74 -134.00 97.89
N LYS A 787 -65.54 -132.97 98.21
CA LYS A 787 -66.76 -133.13 99.03
C LYS A 787 -67.92 -133.74 98.26
N GLU A 788 -68.09 -133.38 96.99
CA GLU A 788 -69.09 -134.02 96.11
C GLU A 788 -68.82 -135.53 95.97
N PHE A 789 -67.55 -135.93 95.82
CA PHE A 789 -67.15 -137.33 95.71
C PHE A 789 -67.47 -138.12 96.99
N GLN A 790 -67.16 -137.57 98.18
CA GLN A 790 -67.52 -138.20 99.46
C GLN A 790 -69.04 -138.33 99.65
N SER A 791 -69.82 -137.35 99.20
CA SER A 791 -71.29 -137.40 99.21
C SER A 791 -71.86 -138.49 98.29
N GLN A 792 -71.29 -138.65 97.10
CA GLN A 792 -71.70 -139.72 96.16
C GLN A 792 -71.47 -141.12 96.73
N MET A 793 -70.33 -141.37 97.39
CA MET A 793 -70.05 -142.67 98.02
C MET A 793 -71.12 -143.05 99.05
N THR A 794 -71.45 -142.14 99.98
CA THR A 794 -72.52 -142.39 100.97
C THR A 794 -73.92 -142.54 100.37
N THR A 795 -74.14 -142.01 99.16
CA THR A 795 -75.42 -142.18 98.45
C THR A 795 -75.52 -143.60 97.86
N GLN A 796 -74.44 -144.12 97.27
CA GLN A 796 -74.41 -145.47 96.69
C GLN A 796 -74.59 -146.57 97.75
N GLU A 797 -74.08 -146.38 98.96
CA GLU A 797 -74.29 -147.31 100.08
C GLU A 797 -75.78 -147.42 100.45
N MET A 798 -76.51 -146.29 100.48
CA MET A 798 -77.95 -146.25 100.73
C MET A 798 -78.77 -146.88 99.59
N GLU A 799 -78.37 -146.67 98.34
CA GLU A 799 -79.02 -147.28 97.18
C GLU A 799 -78.86 -148.82 97.16
N ALA A 800 -77.73 -149.35 97.64
CA ALA A 800 -77.50 -150.79 97.75
C ALA A 800 -78.46 -151.46 98.75
N GLU A 801 -78.70 -150.84 99.93
CA GLU A 801 -79.69 -151.35 100.88
C GLU A 801 -81.11 -151.35 100.29
N ILE A 802 -81.49 -150.24 99.64
CA ILE A 802 -82.80 -150.09 98.97
C ILE A 802 -83.00 -151.17 97.90
N GLN A 803 -81.96 -151.51 97.12
CA GLN A 803 -82.04 -152.53 96.09
C GLN A 803 -82.29 -153.93 96.67
N LEU A 804 -81.64 -154.26 97.80
CA LEU A 804 -81.80 -155.54 98.50
C LEU A 804 -83.22 -155.71 99.12
N PHE A 805 -83.93 -154.61 99.39
CA PHE A 805 -85.35 -154.65 99.74
C PHE A 805 -86.27 -154.91 98.53
N LYS A 806 -85.94 -154.38 97.33
CA LYS A 806 -86.74 -154.63 96.10
C LYS A 806 -86.74 -156.10 95.69
N GLU A 807 -85.59 -156.79 95.79
CA GLU A 807 -85.48 -158.21 95.43
C GLU A 807 -86.34 -159.13 96.31
N LYS A 808 -86.60 -158.74 97.56
CA LYS A 808 -87.51 -159.47 98.47
C LYS A 808 -88.98 -159.28 98.09
N LEU A 809 -89.33 -158.15 97.46
CA LEU A 809 -90.68 -157.85 97.00
C LEU A 809 -91.04 -158.68 95.74
N THR A 810 -90.17 -158.66 94.72
CA THR A 810 -90.42 -159.35 93.45
C THR A 810 -90.48 -160.87 93.61
N LEU A 811 -89.78 -161.44 94.60
CA LEU A 811 -89.88 -162.86 94.95
C LEU A 811 -91.27 -163.24 95.49
N ALA A 812 -92.01 -162.31 96.11
CA ALA A 812 -93.38 -162.53 96.56
C ALA A 812 -94.38 -162.41 95.40
N GLU A 813 -94.23 -161.41 94.55
CA GLU A 813 -95.09 -161.18 93.37
C GLU A 813 -95.09 -162.40 92.42
N ASN A 814 -93.92 -162.98 92.16
CA ASN A 814 -93.78 -164.17 91.31
C ASN A 814 -94.51 -165.41 91.85
N LYS A 815 -94.77 -165.51 93.16
CA LYS A 815 -95.62 -166.59 93.72
C LYS A 815 -97.10 -166.35 93.43
N LEU A 816 -97.55 -165.09 93.48
CA LEU A 816 -98.94 -164.71 93.22
C LEU A 816 -99.34 -164.94 91.75
N VAL A 817 -98.45 -164.58 90.81
CA VAL A 817 -98.69 -164.73 89.36
C VAL A 817 -98.88 -166.20 88.96
N ASN A 818 -98.12 -167.14 89.55
CA ASN A 818 -98.26 -168.55 89.20
C ASN A 818 -99.62 -169.14 89.65
N GLN A 819 -100.19 -168.68 90.77
CA GLN A 819 -101.52 -169.12 91.23
C GLN A 819 -102.66 -168.65 90.30
N SER A 820 -102.52 -167.47 89.65
CA SER A 820 -103.53 -167.02 88.68
C SER A 820 -103.52 -167.83 87.37
N ARG A 821 -102.37 -168.42 87.02
CA ARG A 821 -102.18 -169.28 85.83
C ARG A 821 -102.97 -170.58 85.95
N GLU A 822 -103.02 -171.17 87.15
CA GLU A 822 -103.80 -172.39 87.44
C GLU A 822 -105.32 -172.12 87.41
N LEU A 823 -105.78 -171.05 88.07
CA LEU A 823 -107.19 -170.63 88.05
C LEU A 823 -107.72 -170.37 86.63
N THR A 824 -106.88 -169.82 85.75
CA THR A 824 -107.26 -169.58 84.35
C THR A 824 -107.38 -170.89 83.57
N GLN A 825 -106.55 -171.90 83.85
CA GLN A 825 -106.65 -173.21 83.23
C GLN A 825 -107.83 -174.06 83.73
N LEU A 826 -108.43 -173.71 84.88
CA LEU A 826 -109.70 -174.26 85.35
C LEU A 826 -110.93 -173.53 84.77
N ARG A 827 -110.72 -172.40 84.06
CA ARG A 827 -111.74 -171.74 83.22
C ARG A 827 -111.71 -172.21 81.75
N ASN A 828 -110.79 -173.10 81.38
CA ASN A 828 -111.06 -174.07 80.31
C ASN A 828 -112.28 -174.94 80.69
N LYS A 829 -112.69 -175.84 79.78
CA LYS A 829 -113.53 -177.02 80.05
C LYS A 829 -115.00 -176.72 80.40
N ILE A 830 -115.31 -175.81 81.32
CA ILE A 830 -116.68 -175.37 81.62
C ILE A 830 -117.37 -174.88 80.34
N CYS A 831 -116.75 -173.89 79.67
CA CYS A 831 -117.26 -173.30 78.42
C CYS A 831 -117.30 -174.29 77.23
N GLN A 832 -116.56 -175.41 77.29
CA GLN A 832 -116.69 -176.50 76.30
C GLN A 832 -117.88 -177.44 76.61
N GLN A 833 -118.13 -177.71 77.90
CA GLN A 833 -119.23 -178.59 78.33
C GLN A 833 -120.61 -177.93 78.20
N GLU A 834 -120.69 -176.60 78.26
CA GLU A 834 -121.95 -175.85 78.07
C GLU A 834 -122.49 -175.95 76.62
N ALA A 835 -121.62 -176.03 75.61
CA ALA A 835 -122.03 -176.07 74.20
C ALA A 835 -122.67 -177.42 73.79
N GLU A 836 -122.19 -178.54 74.34
CA GLU A 836 -122.72 -179.89 74.06
C GLU A 836 -124.16 -180.07 74.62
N ILE A 837 -124.52 -179.32 75.66
CA ILE A 837 -125.85 -179.31 76.26
C ILE A 837 -126.88 -178.66 75.32
N ASP A 838 -126.53 -177.57 74.63
CA ASP A 838 -127.45 -176.87 73.73
C ASP A 838 -127.68 -177.60 72.39
N PHE A 839 -126.73 -178.44 71.97
CA PHE A 839 -126.96 -179.42 70.89
C PHE A 839 -128.06 -180.43 71.28
N SER A 840 -128.06 -180.87 72.53
CA SER A 840 -128.94 -181.93 73.04
C SER A 840 -130.39 -181.48 73.26
N LYS A 841 -130.65 -180.21 73.62
CA LYS A 841 -132.00 -179.71 73.93
C LYS A 841 -132.95 -179.73 72.73
N ARG A 842 -132.48 -179.30 71.55
CA ARG A 842 -133.34 -179.16 70.34
C ARG A 842 -133.81 -180.49 69.76
N GLN A 843 -133.25 -181.61 70.23
CA GLN A 843 -133.66 -182.96 69.83
C GLN A 843 -134.81 -183.53 70.69
N LEU A 844 -135.17 -182.88 71.80
CA LEU A 844 -136.17 -183.37 72.77
C LEU A 844 -137.53 -182.66 72.72
N GLU A 845 -137.60 -181.46 72.13
CA GLU A 845 -138.86 -180.68 72.13
C GLU A 845 -139.92 -181.24 71.17
N THR A 846 -139.53 -181.98 70.12
CA THR A 846 -140.46 -182.52 69.12
C THR A 846 -141.05 -183.90 69.45
N GLU A 847 -140.36 -184.78 70.18
CA GLU A 847 -140.95 -186.05 70.63
C GLU A 847 -141.91 -185.90 71.83
N ARG A 848 -141.76 -184.83 72.63
CA ARG A 848 -142.55 -184.66 73.87
C ARG A 848 -144.05 -184.39 73.62
N PHE A 849 -144.46 -184.18 72.37
CA PHE A 849 -145.85 -183.88 71.99
C PHE A 849 -146.82 -185.08 72.12
N GLU A 850 -146.38 -186.33 71.85
CA GLU A 850 -147.33 -187.41 71.55
C GLU A 850 -147.70 -188.37 72.71
N ARG A 851 -147.03 -188.35 73.87
CA ARG A 851 -147.18 -189.43 74.89
C ARG A 851 -147.77 -189.06 76.24
N GLU A 852 -148.13 -187.81 76.51
CA GLU A 852 -148.76 -187.43 77.79
C GLU A 852 -150.17 -188.06 77.98
N HIS A 853 -150.87 -188.42 76.89
CA HIS A 853 -152.17 -189.09 76.97
C HIS A 853 -152.11 -190.52 77.55
N ALA A 854 -151.00 -191.23 77.36
CA ALA A 854 -150.80 -192.64 77.76
C ALA A 854 -150.90 -192.89 79.28
N VAL A 855 -150.21 -192.09 80.09
CA VAL A 855 -149.80 -192.47 81.46
C VAL A 855 -150.85 -192.10 82.51
N LYS A 856 -152.12 -192.39 82.22
CA LYS A 856 -153.17 -192.41 83.25
C LYS A 856 -153.03 -193.65 84.15
N GLU A 857 -152.34 -194.70 83.68
CA GLU A 857 -152.13 -195.95 84.42
C GLU A 857 -150.96 -195.90 85.43
N LEU A 858 -151.06 -194.91 86.32
CA LEU A 858 -150.70 -194.95 87.74
C LEU A 858 -149.21 -194.93 88.16
N ARG A 859 -148.97 -194.15 89.22
CA ARG A 859 -147.72 -194.15 90.00
C ARG A 859 -147.66 -195.36 90.95
N ARG A 860 -146.53 -196.09 90.97
CA ARG A 860 -146.21 -197.19 91.91
C ARG A 860 -144.68 -197.29 92.17
N GLN A 861 -144.21 -197.25 93.44
CA GLN A 861 -142.93 -197.78 94.02
C GLN A 861 -141.62 -196.87 94.09
N ASN A 862 -140.50 -197.30 94.77
CA ASN A 862 -139.57 -196.50 95.68
C ASN A 862 -137.98 -196.81 95.67
N LEU A 863 -137.05 -196.09 96.43
CA LEU A 863 -135.74 -196.51 97.20
C LEU A 863 -134.33 -195.70 97.19
N SER A 864 -133.34 -195.95 98.15
CA SER A 864 -131.79 -195.68 98.28
C SER A 864 -131.14 -194.42 99.08
N CYS A 865 -129.85 -194.13 99.55
CA CYS A 865 -128.38 -194.65 99.65
C CYS A 865 -127.40 -193.95 100.78
N SER A 866 -126.00 -194.08 100.87
CA SER A 866 -125.04 -193.60 102.02
C SER A 866 -123.41 -193.48 101.86
N PHE A 867 -122.59 -192.87 102.82
CA PHE A 867 -121.07 -192.95 103.24
C PHE A 867 -119.87 -191.97 102.73
N GLN A 868 -118.55 -191.73 103.19
CA GLN A 868 -117.60 -191.80 104.43
C GLN A 868 -116.05 -191.23 104.34
N LEU A 869 -115.31 -190.84 105.46
CA LEU A 869 -113.82 -190.96 105.93
C LEU A 869 -112.48 -190.00 105.82
N SER A 870 -111.63 -189.89 106.93
CA SER A 870 -110.10 -189.77 107.26
C SER A 870 -108.95 -188.63 107.06
N THR A 871 -107.98 -188.47 108.04
CA THR A 871 -106.48 -188.00 108.07
C THR A 871 -105.89 -186.84 109.01
N ASN A 872 -104.54 -186.51 109.03
CA ASN A 872 -103.68 -185.99 110.18
C ASN A 872 -102.48 -184.97 109.90
N VAL A 873 -101.93 -184.24 110.93
CA VAL A 873 -100.48 -183.80 111.25
C VAL A 873 -100.36 -182.57 112.25
N SER A 874 -99.16 -182.16 112.76
CA SER A 874 -98.88 -181.35 114.01
C SER A 874 -97.43 -180.77 114.08
N LYS A 875 -96.87 -179.92 115.01
CA LYS A 875 -97.20 -179.04 116.20
C LYS A 875 -95.92 -178.23 116.66
N THR A 876 -96.00 -177.09 117.41
CA THR A 876 -94.98 -176.52 118.41
C THR A 876 -95.54 -175.27 119.17
N LEU A 877 -95.11 -174.93 120.42
CA LEU A 877 -95.72 -173.89 121.32
C LEU A 877 -94.79 -173.17 122.38
N ARG A 878 -94.96 -171.82 122.52
CA ARG A 878 -94.93 -170.88 123.71
C ARG A 878 -93.71 -170.67 124.68
N SER A 879 -93.60 -169.42 125.21
CA SER A 879 -92.84 -168.86 126.40
C SER A 879 -91.47 -168.17 126.15
N SER A 880 -90.91 -167.21 126.94
CA SER A 880 -91.43 -166.25 127.99
C SER A 880 -90.41 -165.17 128.50
N SER A 881 -90.89 -163.97 128.92
CA SER A 881 -90.34 -162.92 129.86
C SER A 881 -88.94 -162.24 129.72
N CYS A 882 -88.94 -160.89 129.57
CA CYS A 882 -87.87 -159.85 129.79
C CYS A 882 -86.56 -159.84 128.93
N SER A 883 -85.86 -158.69 128.79
CA SER A 883 -84.81 -158.45 127.75
C SER A 883 -83.72 -157.38 128.07
N PRO A 884 -82.54 -157.33 127.39
CA PRO A 884 -81.34 -156.54 127.84
C PRO A 884 -80.50 -155.71 126.79
N GLU A 885 -79.74 -154.70 127.27
CA GLU A 885 -78.54 -154.02 126.65
C GLU A 885 -78.71 -153.32 125.26
N ARG A 886 -77.75 -152.66 124.55
CA ARG A 886 -76.27 -152.31 124.62
C ARG A 886 -76.03 -151.01 123.72
N SER A 887 -74.89 -150.36 123.39
CA SER A 887 -73.41 -150.46 123.57
C SER A 887 -72.66 -149.16 123.13
N MET A 888 -71.49 -148.80 123.72
CA MET A 888 -70.45 -147.82 123.22
C MET A 888 -70.90 -146.34 122.98
N ARG A 889 -70.12 -145.28 122.61
CA ARG A 889 -68.69 -144.79 122.68
C ARG A 889 -68.72 -143.23 122.52
N GLY A 890 -67.69 -142.38 122.71
CA GLY A 890 -66.29 -142.47 123.20
C GLY A 890 -65.19 -142.36 122.11
N THR A 891 -64.37 -141.30 121.95
CA THR A 891 -64.17 -140.00 122.69
C THR A 891 -63.73 -138.86 121.69
N GLU A 892 -62.88 -137.80 121.85
CA GLU A 892 -61.85 -137.30 122.83
C GLU A 892 -61.60 -135.74 122.68
N ARG A 893 -60.64 -135.09 123.42
CA ARG A 893 -60.52 -133.60 123.56
C ARG A 893 -59.16 -133.04 124.07
N LEU A 894 -58.90 -131.71 123.97
CA LEU A 894 -58.38 -130.77 125.03
C LEU A 894 -58.16 -129.29 124.55
N SER A 895 -57.56 -128.38 125.37
CA SER A 895 -58.10 -127.00 125.59
C SER A 895 -57.18 -125.87 126.18
N ARG A 896 -57.54 -124.58 125.96
CA ARG A 896 -57.48 -123.34 126.84
C ARG A 896 -56.16 -122.95 127.62
N SER A 897 -55.83 -121.70 128.03
CA SER A 897 -56.28 -120.29 127.79
C SER A 897 -55.47 -119.25 128.62
N ARG A 898 -55.65 -117.92 128.39
CA ARG A 898 -55.47 -116.72 129.30
C ARG A 898 -54.07 -116.09 129.53
N ASP A 899 -53.89 -114.82 129.98
CA ASP A 899 -54.66 -113.52 129.98
C ASP A 899 -53.86 -112.37 130.70
N ARG A 900 -54.28 -111.08 130.52
CA ARG A 900 -54.00 -109.83 131.33
C ARG A 900 -52.64 -109.11 131.25
N SER A 901 -52.50 -107.79 131.51
CA SER A 901 -53.36 -106.56 131.51
C SER A 901 -52.43 -105.32 131.72
N SER A 902 -52.64 -104.07 131.25
CA SER A 902 -53.66 -103.03 131.58
C SER A 902 -53.31 -101.73 130.77
N GLU A 903 -54.20 -101.03 130.04
CA GLU A 903 -55.16 -99.96 130.45
C GLU A 903 -54.56 -98.57 130.81
N ARG A 904 -55.08 -97.37 130.48
CA ARG A 904 -56.31 -96.80 129.81
C ARG A 904 -55.91 -95.46 129.11
N ASN A 905 -56.48 -94.98 127.98
CA ASN A 905 -57.84 -94.47 127.63
C ASN A 905 -58.25 -93.15 128.34
N ILE A 906 -59.06 -92.24 127.77
CA ILE A 906 -59.93 -92.25 126.55
C ILE A 906 -59.58 -91.03 125.61
N THR A 907 -60.37 -90.31 124.77
CA THR A 907 -61.82 -90.12 124.41
C THR A 907 -61.88 -89.52 122.96
N ALA A 908 -62.79 -89.88 122.04
CA ALA A 908 -64.15 -89.34 121.74
C ALA A 908 -64.21 -87.87 121.21
N HIS A 909 -64.94 -87.47 120.15
CA HIS A 909 -65.78 -88.11 119.10
C HIS A 909 -65.49 -87.38 117.75
N GLY A 910 -65.79 -87.82 116.51
CA GLY A 910 -66.91 -88.61 115.94
C GLY A 910 -67.81 -87.69 115.07
N TYR A 911 -68.52 -88.09 114.00
CA TYR A 911 -68.80 -89.41 113.38
C TYR A 911 -69.27 -89.25 111.91
N GLN A 912 -69.18 -90.34 111.11
CA GLN A 912 -69.81 -90.60 109.80
C GLN A 912 -69.36 -89.73 108.58
N CYS A 913 -69.38 -90.24 107.34
CA CYS A 913 -69.86 -91.55 106.86
C CYS A 913 -68.84 -92.25 105.96
#